data_AF-A0A6I2JUP4-F1
#
_entry.id   AF-A0A6I2JUP4-F1
#
_cell.length_a   1.000
_cell.length_b   1.000
_cell.length_c   1.000
_cell.angle_alpha   90.00
_cell.angle_beta   90.00
_cell.angle_gamma   90.00
#
_symmetry.space_group_name_H-M   'P 1'
#
loop_
_entity.id
_entity.type
_entity.pdbx_description
1 polymer ?
#
loop_
_entity_poly.entity_id
_entity_poly.type
_entity_poly.pdbx_seq_one_letter_code
_entity_poly.pdbx_strand_id
1 'polypeptide(L)'
;MSKLGFYLLLLVLAPVAAVIVITPMDSQKQYIFGLISIGMMFLLGFSKSRKITIVMVILSALMSTRYIWWRTTETLQFNSEIEAILGIGLYLAELYVWLILILGFLQTTWPLKRTIEPLPDDTSLWPTVDVYVPTYNESLDVVRDTVLAAQCIDYPRDKLKVYLLDDGKRSEFAVFAADVGVGYITRDDNNHAKAGNLNHAMKITKGELICIFDCDHVATRTFLQATVGPFLKDPKLALLQTPHYFYSPDPFERNLRAARSIPNEGSLFYGPVQQGNDNWNATFFCGSCAVIRRSALEEIGGFAVETVTEDAHTALKMQRLGWGSAFLAIPLAAGLATERLGLHVVQRNRWARGMTQIFRVDNPLFGRGLKWQQRLCYLNAMLHFQFGLPRVAFLTAPLAYLLFNLNIIHSSASLIFAYVLPHLVMSLYVNSRMNGKFRYTFWGEIYETVMCFHLVIPTLLTMLAPKRGKFNVTDKGGLLDQGFFDFHIVRPHVIVAVLLSIGIIAGVVRATAHDYFGVDPYVIALNVGWAVFSLIILMAAIAVARETKQVRKTIRIEVQIPAVIHYASGISSRTKTSDLSMGGAQLDAPDNRHEHDEIEEIDLLLKSGTITIPVSKISGDEESIRLRFGDMPLSRRRELVRVVLARADAWIQPEYKQDNPLVSLGTIIRTVFELFWLTWKDRREKRKRDNQPAAKEDSAA
;
A
#
# COMPACT_ATOMS: atom_id res chain seq x y z
N MET A 1 19.13 -30.06 2.83
CA MET A 1 18.72 -31.24 2.02
C MET A 1 19.50 -31.17 0.72
N SER A 2 20.15 -32.25 0.29
CA SER A 2 20.83 -32.28 -1.02
C SER A 2 19.81 -32.11 -2.14
N LYS A 3 20.22 -31.57 -3.31
CA LYS A 3 19.33 -31.45 -4.48
C LYS A 3 18.67 -32.80 -4.81
N LEU A 4 19.44 -33.88 -4.74
CA LEU A 4 18.95 -35.25 -4.94
C LEU A 4 17.87 -35.64 -3.91
N GLY A 5 18.10 -35.37 -2.62
CA GLY A 5 17.10 -35.65 -1.58
C GLY A 5 15.81 -34.85 -1.74
N PHE A 6 15.89 -33.62 -2.25
CA PHE A 6 14.71 -32.81 -2.59
C PHE A 6 13.89 -33.43 -3.72
N TYR A 7 14.54 -33.83 -4.82
CA TYR A 7 13.85 -34.44 -5.95
C TYR A 7 13.25 -35.81 -5.60
N LEU A 8 13.96 -36.63 -4.80
CA LEU A 8 13.42 -37.90 -4.30
C LEU A 8 12.19 -37.68 -3.41
N LEU A 9 12.23 -36.70 -2.51
CA LEU A 9 11.09 -36.34 -1.67
C LEU A 9 9.89 -35.89 -2.52
N LEU A 10 10.12 -35.04 -3.53
CA LEU A 10 9.07 -34.64 -4.47
C LEU A 10 8.47 -35.83 -5.22
N LEU A 11 9.29 -36.78 -5.66
CA LEU A 11 8.84 -37.96 -6.39
C LEU A 11 7.95 -38.86 -5.53
N VAL A 12 8.22 -38.95 -4.22
CA VAL A 12 7.39 -39.72 -3.27
C VAL A 12 6.11 -38.96 -2.88
N LEU A 13 6.20 -37.64 -2.66
CA LEU A 13 5.06 -36.85 -2.19
C LEU A 13 4.08 -36.48 -3.30
N ALA A 14 4.52 -36.39 -4.56
CA ALA A 14 3.67 -35.98 -5.68
C ALA A 14 2.49 -36.95 -5.93
N PRO A 15 2.66 -38.29 -5.94
CA PRO A 15 1.53 -39.22 -6.05
C PRO A 15 0.52 -39.08 -4.89
N VAL A 16 1.00 -38.89 -3.66
CA VAL A 16 0.14 -38.70 -2.48
C VAL A 16 -0.67 -37.41 -2.61
N ALA A 17 -0.01 -36.31 -2.99
CA ALA A 17 -0.67 -35.04 -3.27
C ALA A 17 -1.73 -35.17 -4.38
N ALA A 18 -1.40 -35.89 -5.46
CA ALA A 18 -2.32 -36.14 -6.56
C ALA A 18 -3.57 -36.89 -6.07
N VAL A 19 -3.41 -37.98 -5.31
CA VAL A 19 -4.53 -38.73 -4.73
C VAL A 19 -5.44 -37.84 -3.87
N ILE A 20 -4.86 -36.99 -3.02
CA ILE A 20 -5.62 -36.04 -2.19
C ILE A 20 -6.43 -35.07 -3.05
N VAL A 21 -5.88 -34.60 -4.17
CA VAL A 21 -6.53 -33.62 -5.05
C VAL A 21 -7.62 -34.27 -5.90
N ILE A 22 -7.34 -35.41 -6.54
CA ILE A 22 -8.19 -35.94 -7.62
C ILE A 22 -9.29 -36.89 -7.16
N THR A 23 -9.22 -37.43 -5.93
CA THR A 23 -10.18 -38.43 -5.46
C THR A 23 -11.58 -37.82 -5.34
N PRO A 24 -12.58 -38.27 -6.13
CA PRO A 24 -13.94 -37.75 -6.03
C PRO A 24 -14.57 -38.18 -4.72
N MET A 25 -15.33 -37.28 -4.09
CA MET A 25 -16.03 -37.53 -2.83
C MET A 25 -17.43 -36.93 -2.88
N ASP A 26 -18.41 -37.68 -2.38
CA ASP A 26 -19.72 -37.13 -2.04
C ASP A 26 -19.59 -36.08 -0.93
N SER A 27 -20.68 -35.34 -0.68
CA SER A 27 -20.69 -34.24 0.28
C SER A 27 -20.31 -34.71 1.68
N GLN A 28 -20.81 -35.86 2.14
CA GLN A 28 -20.55 -36.38 3.48
C GLN A 28 -19.07 -36.71 3.69
N LYS A 29 -18.45 -37.47 2.77
CA LYS A 29 -17.02 -37.83 2.84
C LYS A 29 -16.15 -36.58 2.76
N GLN A 30 -16.49 -35.66 1.87
CA GLN A 30 -15.75 -34.40 1.72
C GLN A 30 -15.87 -33.52 2.97
N TYR A 31 -17.03 -33.46 3.64
CA TYR A 31 -17.18 -32.75 4.92
C TYR A 31 -16.28 -33.35 6.00
N ILE A 32 -16.29 -34.68 6.16
CA ILE A 32 -15.45 -35.35 7.15
C ILE A 32 -13.98 -35.03 6.90
N PHE A 33 -13.52 -35.20 5.65
CA PHE A 33 -12.15 -34.90 5.25
C PHE A 33 -11.78 -33.42 5.46
N GLY A 34 -12.65 -32.50 5.05
CA GLY A 34 -12.46 -31.06 5.19
C GLY A 34 -12.41 -30.61 6.65
N LEU A 35 -13.32 -31.08 7.50
CA LEU A 35 -13.38 -30.73 8.93
C LEU A 35 -12.18 -31.30 9.70
N ILE A 36 -11.75 -32.53 9.40
CA ILE A 36 -10.52 -33.10 9.97
C ILE A 36 -9.31 -32.26 9.55
N SER A 37 -9.25 -31.85 8.29
CA SER A 37 -8.16 -31.01 7.77
C SER A 37 -8.11 -29.63 8.44
N ILE A 38 -9.27 -29.01 8.68
CA ILE A 38 -9.39 -27.76 9.45
C ILE A 38 -8.94 -27.97 10.90
N GLY A 39 -9.41 -29.04 11.56
CA GLY A 39 -9.00 -29.38 12.92
C GLY A 39 -7.49 -29.57 13.04
N MET A 40 -6.88 -30.29 12.10
CA MET A 40 -5.44 -30.46 12.00
C MET A 40 -4.73 -29.12 11.80
N MET A 41 -5.27 -28.24 10.94
CA MET A 41 -4.72 -26.90 10.70
C MET A 41 -4.68 -26.07 12.00
N PHE A 42 -5.74 -26.10 12.80
CA PHE A 42 -5.77 -25.40 14.09
C PHE A 42 -4.81 -26.02 15.12
N LEU A 43 -4.70 -27.35 15.17
CA LEU A 43 -3.72 -28.04 16.02
C LEU A 43 -2.27 -27.65 15.67
N LEU A 44 -1.93 -27.63 14.39
CA LEU A 44 -0.62 -27.16 13.91
C LEU A 44 -0.39 -25.68 14.26
N GLY A 45 -1.47 -24.89 14.25
CA GLY A 45 -1.48 -23.47 14.58
C GLY A 45 -0.94 -23.12 15.97
N PHE A 46 -1.01 -24.04 16.95
CA PHE A 46 -0.47 -23.81 18.30
C PHE A 46 1.06 -23.65 18.32
N SER A 47 1.77 -24.29 17.39
CA SER A 47 3.21 -24.08 17.28
C SER A 47 3.50 -22.76 16.59
N LYS A 48 4.53 -22.04 17.02
CA LYS A 48 5.07 -20.84 16.31
C LYS A 48 6.21 -21.19 15.34
N SER A 49 6.51 -22.48 15.16
CA SER A 49 7.62 -22.91 14.31
C SER A 49 7.41 -22.56 12.84
N ARG A 50 8.47 -22.08 12.19
CA ARG A 50 8.47 -21.80 10.74
C ARG A 50 8.29 -23.08 9.92
N LYS A 51 8.88 -24.21 10.35
CA LYS A 51 8.71 -25.50 9.66
C LYS A 51 7.24 -25.94 9.64
N ILE A 52 6.54 -25.75 10.75
CA ILE A 52 5.11 -26.05 10.83
C ILE A 52 4.28 -25.10 9.95
N THR A 53 4.67 -23.84 9.87
CA THR A 53 4.04 -22.88 8.95
C THR A 53 4.16 -23.33 7.49
N ILE A 54 5.30 -23.89 7.07
CA ILE A 54 5.45 -24.48 5.73
C ILE A 54 4.50 -25.67 5.53
N VAL A 55 4.38 -26.56 6.51
CA VAL A 55 3.45 -27.70 6.43
C VAL A 55 2.01 -27.19 6.26
N MET A 56 1.63 -26.17 7.03
CA MET A 56 0.32 -25.53 6.91
C MET A 56 0.10 -24.90 5.52
N VAL A 57 1.10 -24.22 4.96
CA VAL A 57 1.07 -23.69 3.59
C VAL A 57 0.82 -24.81 2.58
N ILE A 58 1.54 -25.93 2.68
CA ILE A 58 1.38 -27.08 1.79
C ILE A 58 -0.03 -27.66 1.90
N LEU A 59 -0.54 -27.88 3.12
CA LEU A 59 -1.89 -28.39 3.34
C LEU A 59 -2.97 -27.44 2.79
N SER A 60 -2.80 -26.13 2.98
CA SER A 60 -3.70 -25.12 2.42
C SER A 60 -3.66 -25.11 0.90
N ALA A 61 -2.47 -25.19 0.30
CA ALA A 61 -2.30 -25.27 -1.15
C ALA A 61 -2.95 -26.54 -1.74
N LEU A 62 -2.79 -27.69 -1.08
CA LEU A 62 -3.43 -28.95 -1.49
C LEU A 62 -4.96 -28.86 -1.44
N MET A 63 -5.52 -28.34 -0.35
CA MET A 63 -6.97 -28.18 -0.21
C MET A 63 -7.54 -27.19 -1.25
N SER A 64 -6.82 -26.10 -1.49
CA SER A 64 -7.19 -25.11 -2.52
C SER A 64 -7.12 -25.69 -3.93
N THR A 65 -6.13 -26.54 -4.19
CA THR A 65 -5.99 -27.22 -5.48
C THR A 65 -7.08 -28.29 -5.67
N ARG A 66 -7.45 -29.02 -4.60
CA ARG A 66 -8.60 -29.93 -4.59
C ARG A 66 -9.90 -29.20 -4.94
N TYR A 67 -10.12 -28.01 -4.35
CA TYR A 67 -11.28 -27.17 -4.66
C TYR A 67 -11.36 -26.81 -6.15
N ILE A 68 -10.26 -26.29 -6.71
CA ILE A 68 -10.21 -25.91 -8.13
C ILE A 68 -10.30 -27.11 -9.06
N TRP A 69 -9.68 -28.24 -8.70
CA TRP A 69 -9.81 -29.50 -9.44
C TRP A 69 -11.29 -29.91 -9.53
N TRP A 70 -11.98 -29.98 -8.39
CA TRP A 70 -13.42 -30.30 -8.33
C TRP A 70 -14.26 -29.32 -9.14
N ARG A 71 -14.01 -28.01 -9.04
CA ARG A 71 -14.67 -27.00 -9.88
C ARG A 71 -14.48 -27.29 -11.36
N THR A 72 -13.26 -27.65 -11.77
CA THR A 72 -12.90 -27.92 -13.17
C THR A 72 -13.61 -29.16 -13.71
N THR A 73 -13.69 -30.24 -12.93
CA THR A 73 -14.13 -31.55 -13.43
C THR A 73 -15.63 -31.82 -13.26
N GLU A 74 -16.26 -31.27 -12.22
CA GLU A 74 -17.63 -31.68 -11.84
C GLU A 74 -18.68 -30.57 -12.00
N THR A 75 -18.29 -29.31 -12.17
CA THR A 75 -19.23 -28.18 -12.03
C THR A 75 -19.41 -27.30 -13.27
N LEU A 76 -18.70 -27.59 -14.36
CA LEU A 76 -18.73 -26.84 -15.63
C LEU A 76 -19.69 -27.46 -16.65
N GLN A 77 -20.90 -27.78 -16.22
CA GLN A 77 -21.99 -28.26 -17.07
C GLN A 77 -23.13 -27.25 -16.98
N PHE A 78 -23.64 -26.76 -18.11
CA PHE A 78 -24.59 -25.63 -18.12
C PHE A 78 -25.77 -25.93 -19.04
N ASN A 79 -26.94 -25.39 -18.70
CA ASN A 79 -28.17 -25.61 -19.46
C ASN A 79 -28.39 -24.56 -20.55
N SER A 80 -27.63 -23.45 -20.53
CA SER A 80 -27.71 -22.39 -21.53
C SER A 80 -26.35 -21.76 -21.82
N GLU A 81 -26.23 -21.07 -22.96
CA GLU A 81 -25.03 -20.31 -23.33
C GLU A 81 -24.71 -19.18 -22.33
N ILE A 82 -25.75 -18.53 -21.79
CA ILE A 82 -25.58 -17.45 -20.80
C ILE A 82 -25.01 -18.03 -19.49
N GLU A 83 -25.55 -19.16 -19.03
CA GLU A 83 -25.00 -19.86 -17.86
C GLU A 83 -23.55 -20.29 -18.10
N ALA A 84 -23.22 -20.77 -19.31
CA ALA A 84 -21.87 -21.14 -19.65
C ALA A 84 -20.90 -19.95 -19.61
N ILE A 85 -21.28 -18.80 -20.18
CA ILE A 85 -20.45 -17.59 -20.16
C ILE A 85 -20.22 -17.11 -18.72
N LEU A 86 -21.28 -16.99 -17.93
CA LEU A 86 -21.20 -16.52 -16.54
C LEU A 86 -20.47 -17.52 -15.64
N GLY A 87 -20.74 -18.82 -15.79
CA GLY A 87 -20.14 -19.89 -15.00
C GLY A 87 -18.66 -20.10 -15.32
N ILE A 88 -18.27 -20.08 -16.59
CA ILE A 88 -16.85 -20.09 -16.99
C ILE A 88 -16.15 -18.81 -16.51
N GLY A 89 -16.81 -17.65 -16.62
CA GLY A 89 -16.29 -16.38 -16.11
C GLY A 89 -15.99 -16.44 -14.61
N LEU A 90 -16.92 -16.98 -13.82
CA LEU A 90 -16.73 -17.20 -12.38
C LEU A 90 -15.59 -18.19 -12.11
N TYR A 91 -15.53 -19.32 -12.83
CA TYR A 91 -14.45 -20.29 -12.69
C TYR A 91 -13.07 -19.69 -12.99
N LEU A 92 -12.95 -18.88 -14.05
CA LEU A 92 -11.68 -18.19 -14.38
C LEU A 92 -11.28 -17.19 -13.29
N ALA A 93 -12.24 -16.52 -12.65
CA ALA A 93 -11.98 -15.68 -11.49
C ALA A 93 -11.44 -16.48 -10.30
N GLU A 94 -12.01 -17.65 -10.01
CA GLU A 94 -11.53 -18.55 -8.96
C GLU A 94 -10.15 -19.14 -9.27
N LEU A 95 -9.92 -19.55 -10.52
CA LEU A 95 -8.62 -20.05 -10.99
C LEU A 95 -7.53 -18.99 -10.86
N TYR A 96 -7.86 -17.72 -11.17
CA TYR A 96 -6.96 -16.60 -10.95
C TYR A 96 -6.61 -16.44 -9.47
N VAL A 97 -7.60 -16.47 -8.57
CA VAL A 97 -7.34 -16.33 -7.11
C VAL A 97 -6.49 -17.48 -6.59
N TRP A 98 -6.75 -18.70 -7.04
CA TRP A 98 -5.91 -19.85 -6.72
C TRP A 98 -4.47 -19.65 -7.19
N LEU A 99 -4.26 -19.16 -8.42
CA LEU A 99 -2.92 -18.89 -8.94
C LEU A 99 -2.20 -17.83 -8.09
N ILE A 100 -2.87 -16.73 -7.75
CA ILE A 100 -2.32 -15.68 -6.87
C ILE A 100 -2.02 -16.23 -5.47
N LEU A 101 -2.85 -17.11 -4.93
CA LEU A 101 -2.61 -17.75 -3.64
C LEU A 101 -1.32 -18.57 -3.66
N ILE A 102 -1.12 -19.42 -4.68
CA ILE A 102 0.09 -20.25 -4.82
C ILE A 102 1.34 -19.38 -4.99
N LEU A 103 1.27 -18.36 -5.85
CA LEU A 103 2.38 -17.43 -6.07
C LEU A 103 2.68 -16.58 -4.83
N GLY A 104 1.65 -16.15 -4.10
CA GLY A 104 1.77 -15.43 -2.83
C GLY A 104 2.45 -16.28 -1.76
N PHE A 105 2.10 -17.57 -1.65
CA PHE A 105 2.79 -18.50 -0.76
C PHE A 105 4.26 -18.67 -1.14
N LEU A 106 4.61 -18.78 -2.43
CA LEU A 106 6.00 -18.88 -2.87
C LEU A 106 6.85 -17.69 -2.38
N GLN A 107 6.31 -16.47 -2.43
CA GLN A 107 7.02 -15.27 -2.00
C GLN A 107 7.06 -15.14 -0.47
N THR A 108 5.94 -15.34 0.21
CA THR A 108 5.81 -14.98 1.63
C THR A 108 6.19 -16.09 2.61
N THR A 109 6.42 -17.32 2.14
CA THR A 109 6.78 -18.45 3.02
C THR A 109 8.18 -18.32 3.62
N TRP A 110 9.12 -17.70 2.90
CA TRP A 110 10.51 -17.59 3.34
C TRP A 110 11.13 -16.20 3.07
N PRO A 111 10.63 -15.15 3.76
CA PRO A 111 11.17 -13.80 3.61
C PRO A 111 12.62 -13.74 4.11
N LEU A 112 13.52 -13.16 3.30
CA LEU A 112 14.89 -12.87 3.68
C LEU A 112 14.90 -11.60 4.54
N LYS A 113 15.33 -11.74 5.80
CA LYS A 113 15.43 -10.63 6.74
C LYS A 113 16.85 -10.09 6.77
N ARG A 114 17.15 -9.14 5.88
CA ARG A 114 18.43 -8.43 5.90
C ARG A 114 18.53 -7.50 7.10
N THR A 115 19.74 -7.36 7.61
CA THR A 115 20.14 -6.32 8.56
C THR A 115 21.00 -5.28 7.84
N ILE A 116 21.27 -4.16 8.50
CA ILE A 116 22.23 -3.17 8.00
C ILE A 116 23.60 -3.85 7.89
N GLU A 117 24.23 -3.76 6.72
CA GLU A 117 25.62 -4.17 6.54
C GLU A 117 26.51 -2.98 6.95
N PRO A 118 27.44 -3.16 7.90
CA PRO A 118 28.29 -2.07 8.37
C PRO A 118 29.20 -1.56 7.26
N LEU A 119 29.40 -0.25 7.23
CA LEU A 119 30.43 0.37 6.39
C LEU A 119 31.81 0.24 7.07
N PRO A 120 32.91 0.16 6.30
CA PRO A 120 34.26 0.24 6.86
C PRO A 120 34.48 1.56 7.60
N ASP A 121 35.28 1.54 8.66
CA ASP A 121 35.65 2.75 9.42
C ASP A 121 36.40 3.76 8.55
N ASP A 122 37.20 3.27 7.59
CA ASP A 122 37.87 4.10 6.59
C ASP A 122 36.87 4.61 5.54
N THR A 123 36.51 5.88 5.67
CA THR A 123 35.59 6.58 4.76
C THR A 123 36.16 6.78 3.36
N SER A 124 37.48 6.61 3.15
CA SER A 124 38.10 6.68 1.83
C SER A 124 37.63 5.55 0.91
N LEU A 125 37.21 4.40 1.48
CA LEU A 125 36.67 3.26 0.76
C LEU A 125 35.20 3.41 0.35
N TRP A 126 34.50 4.40 0.89
CA TRP A 126 33.09 4.61 0.61
C TRP A 126 32.90 5.13 -0.83
N PRO A 127 31.92 4.65 -1.61
CA PRO A 127 31.71 5.10 -2.98
C PRO A 127 31.18 6.54 -3.03
N THR A 128 31.35 7.20 -4.17
CA THR A 128 30.67 8.47 -4.45
C THR A 128 29.18 8.24 -4.73
N VAL A 129 28.32 9.15 -4.24
CA VAL A 129 26.86 9.05 -4.36
C VAL A 129 26.27 10.35 -4.90
N ASP A 130 25.53 10.24 -6.01
CA ASP A 130 24.65 11.30 -6.50
C ASP A 130 23.21 11.05 -6.00
N VAL A 131 22.65 11.99 -5.25
CA VAL A 131 21.25 11.97 -4.81
C VAL A 131 20.41 12.77 -5.81
N TYR A 132 19.44 12.12 -6.42
CA TYR A 132 18.50 12.71 -7.38
C TYR A 132 17.13 12.93 -6.74
N VAL A 133 16.64 14.17 -6.84
CA VAL A 133 15.30 14.57 -6.41
C VAL A 133 14.53 15.10 -7.63
N PRO A 134 13.83 14.25 -8.40
CA PRO A 134 13.03 14.70 -9.54
C PRO A 134 11.72 15.36 -9.11
N THR A 135 11.34 16.41 -9.83
CA THR A 135 10.09 17.17 -9.64
C THR A 135 9.55 17.67 -10.97
N TYR A 136 8.23 17.91 -11.04
CA TYR A 136 7.53 18.42 -12.21
C TYR A 136 6.54 19.55 -11.87
N ASN A 137 5.50 19.25 -11.10
CA ASN A 137 4.43 20.20 -10.75
C ASN A 137 4.28 20.43 -9.23
N GLU A 138 5.08 19.74 -8.41
CA GLU A 138 4.98 19.84 -6.95
C GLU A 138 5.45 21.19 -6.45
N SER A 139 4.79 21.76 -5.45
CA SER A 139 5.16 23.08 -4.93
C SER A 139 6.54 23.08 -4.27
N LEU A 140 7.21 24.23 -4.31
CA LEU A 140 8.52 24.40 -3.67
C LEU A 140 8.46 24.06 -2.17
N ASP A 141 7.34 24.31 -1.49
CA ASP A 141 7.17 23.97 -0.08
C ASP A 141 7.36 22.47 0.21
N VAL A 142 6.88 21.59 -0.68
CA VAL A 142 7.03 20.13 -0.53
C VAL A 142 8.46 19.72 -0.87
N VAL A 143 8.98 20.20 -2.00
CA VAL A 143 10.31 19.82 -2.49
C VAL A 143 11.43 20.32 -1.57
N ARG A 144 11.25 21.50 -0.96
CA ARG A 144 12.23 22.13 -0.07
C ARG A 144 12.63 21.20 1.08
N ASP A 145 11.67 20.60 1.77
CA ASP A 145 11.96 19.78 2.94
C ASP A 145 12.69 18.48 2.56
N THR A 146 12.38 17.89 1.40
CA THR A 146 13.08 16.74 0.83
C THR A 146 14.53 17.05 0.48
N VAL A 147 14.78 18.17 -0.20
CA VAL A 147 16.15 18.60 -0.56
C VAL A 147 16.97 18.90 0.70
N LEU A 148 16.40 19.62 1.67
CA LEU A 148 17.08 19.92 2.93
C LEU A 148 17.39 18.66 3.73
N ALA A 149 16.51 17.65 3.72
CA ALA A 149 16.77 16.36 4.37
C ALA A 149 17.87 15.57 3.68
N ALA A 150 17.92 15.57 2.34
CA ALA A 150 19.01 14.95 1.58
C ALA A 150 20.38 15.56 1.95
N GLN A 151 20.45 16.87 2.22
CA GLN A 151 21.67 17.53 2.71
C GLN A 151 22.05 17.16 4.15
N CYS A 152 21.12 16.61 4.92
CA CYS A 152 21.32 16.15 6.29
C CYS A 152 21.78 14.69 6.38
N ILE A 153 21.94 13.98 5.26
CA ILE A 153 22.46 12.61 5.24
C ILE A 153 23.91 12.60 5.76
N ASP A 154 24.20 11.71 6.70
CA ASP A 154 25.50 11.52 7.30
C ASP A 154 26.43 10.75 6.36
N TYR A 155 27.11 11.48 5.47
CA TYR A 155 28.06 10.96 4.49
C TYR A 155 29.21 11.97 4.26
N PRO A 156 30.41 11.54 3.85
CA PRO A 156 31.50 12.45 3.51
C PRO A 156 31.05 13.48 2.46
N ARG A 157 31.26 14.77 2.75
CA ARG A 157 30.73 15.89 1.95
C ARG A 157 31.32 15.96 0.55
N ASP A 158 32.55 15.49 0.39
CA ASP A 158 33.25 15.37 -0.89
C ASP A 158 32.70 14.22 -1.75
N LYS A 159 32.03 13.24 -1.15
CA LYS A 159 31.47 12.06 -1.82
C LYS A 159 29.96 12.10 -2.04
N LEU A 160 29.26 13.07 -1.45
CA LEU A 160 27.81 13.22 -1.56
C LEU A 160 27.46 14.47 -2.37
N LYS A 161 26.74 14.30 -3.47
CA LYS A 161 26.20 15.42 -4.27
C LYS A 161 24.69 15.29 -4.41
N VAL A 162 23.97 16.37 -4.11
CA VAL A 162 22.51 16.42 -4.22
C VAL A 162 22.13 17.21 -5.47
N TYR A 163 21.21 16.67 -6.26
CA TYR A 163 20.71 17.28 -7.50
C TYR A 163 19.20 17.34 -7.50
N LEU A 164 18.67 18.55 -7.71
CA LEU A 164 17.27 18.84 -7.97
C LEU A 164 17.02 18.77 -9.47
N LEU A 165 16.21 17.80 -9.89
CA LEU A 165 15.93 17.54 -11.31
C LEU A 165 14.54 18.07 -11.68
N ASP A 166 14.46 19.25 -12.27
CA ASP A 166 13.21 19.97 -12.50
C ASP A 166 12.75 19.92 -13.97
N ASP A 167 11.79 19.04 -14.26
CA ASP A 167 11.12 18.96 -15.57
C ASP A 167 10.02 20.05 -15.74
N GLY A 168 9.73 20.82 -14.67
CA GLY A 168 8.78 21.93 -14.68
C GLY A 168 9.38 23.26 -15.16
N LYS A 169 10.71 23.35 -15.25
CA LYS A 169 11.45 24.54 -15.74
C LYS A 169 11.15 25.81 -14.93
N ARG A 170 11.11 25.68 -13.61
CA ARG A 170 10.65 26.73 -12.68
C ARG A 170 11.85 27.51 -12.14
N SER A 171 11.90 28.81 -12.42
CA SER A 171 13.01 29.69 -11.98
C SER A 171 13.19 29.73 -10.47
N GLU A 172 12.10 29.67 -9.69
CA GLU A 172 12.15 29.63 -8.23
C GLU A 172 12.90 28.40 -7.68
N PHE A 173 12.90 27.27 -8.41
CA PHE A 173 13.63 26.06 -8.04
C PHE A 173 15.13 26.21 -8.29
N ALA A 174 15.52 26.90 -9.36
CA ALA A 174 16.91 27.21 -9.65
C ALA A 174 17.52 28.15 -8.60
N VAL A 175 16.77 29.20 -8.20
CA VAL A 175 17.17 30.12 -7.12
C VAL A 175 17.32 29.35 -5.81
N PHE A 176 16.31 28.55 -5.43
CA PHE A 176 16.37 27.75 -4.22
C PHE A 176 17.58 26.79 -4.22
N ALA A 177 17.84 26.10 -5.34
CA ALA A 177 18.96 25.18 -5.45
C ALA A 177 20.31 25.89 -5.25
N ALA A 178 20.46 27.09 -5.81
CA ALA A 178 21.64 27.93 -5.60
C ALA A 178 21.78 28.34 -4.13
N ASP A 179 20.70 28.82 -3.50
CA ASP A 179 20.70 29.27 -2.11
C ASP A 179 21.08 28.17 -1.12
N VAL A 180 20.65 26.93 -1.36
CA VAL A 180 21.01 25.79 -0.50
C VAL A 180 22.30 25.11 -0.91
N GLY A 181 22.88 25.43 -2.07
CA GLY A 181 24.12 24.84 -2.58
C GLY A 181 23.96 23.41 -3.11
N VAL A 182 22.88 23.12 -3.84
CA VAL A 182 22.68 21.83 -4.55
C VAL A 182 22.67 22.04 -6.06
N GLY A 183 22.94 20.98 -6.82
CA GLY A 183 22.91 21.07 -8.28
C GLY A 183 21.48 21.21 -8.79
N TYR A 184 21.24 22.13 -9.71
CA TYR A 184 19.98 22.24 -10.46
C TYR A 184 20.17 21.68 -11.86
N ILE A 185 19.32 20.74 -12.27
CA ILE A 185 19.33 20.15 -13.61
C ILE A 185 17.92 20.26 -14.18
N THR A 186 17.84 20.81 -15.39
CA THR A 186 16.62 20.82 -16.21
C THR A 186 17.00 20.42 -17.64
N ARG A 187 16.01 20.27 -18.52
CA ARG A 187 16.19 19.87 -19.92
C ARG A 187 15.14 20.51 -20.82
N ASP A 188 15.45 20.62 -22.11
CA ASP A 188 14.58 21.32 -23.06
C ASP A 188 13.32 20.53 -23.44
N ASP A 189 13.39 19.20 -23.45
CA ASP A 189 12.26 18.32 -23.70
C ASP A 189 11.72 17.66 -22.43
N ASN A 190 10.46 17.24 -22.45
CA ASN A 190 9.84 16.48 -21.36
C ASN A 190 9.61 15.02 -21.79
N ASN A 191 10.45 14.51 -22.70
CA ASN A 191 10.29 13.16 -23.24
C ASN A 191 10.49 12.11 -22.15
N HIS A 192 9.65 11.07 -22.15
CA HIS A 192 9.72 9.96 -21.19
C HIS A 192 9.61 10.36 -19.69
N ALA A 193 9.04 11.53 -19.39
CA ALA A 193 8.75 11.99 -18.03
C ALA A 193 9.93 11.76 -17.05
N LYS A 194 9.68 11.22 -15.86
CA LYS A 194 10.68 10.97 -14.82
C LYS A 194 11.87 10.15 -15.30
N ALA A 195 11.66 9.09 -16.07
CA ALA A 195 12.75 8.26 -16.61
C ALA A 195 13.70 9.07 -17.50
N GLY A 196 13.13 9.91 -18.37
CA GLY A 196 13.90 10.81 -19.23
C GLY A 196 14.70 11.83 -18.43
N ASN A 197 14.11 12.39 -17.38
CA ASN A 197 14.78 13.34 -16.48
C ASN A 197 15.98 12.70 -15.76
N LEU A 198 15.79 11.50 -15.20
CA LEU A 198 16.86 10.74 -14.55
C LEU A 198 17.98 10.39 -15.55
N ASN A 199 17.63 9.95 -16.76
CA ASN A 199 18.60 9.65 -17.82
C ASN A 199 19.37 10.88 -18.29
N HIS A 200 18.73 12.05 -18.33
CA HIS A 200 19.40 13.31 -18.65
C HIS A 200 20.43 13.67 -17.58
N ALA A 201 20.05 13.58 -16.29
CA ALA A 201 20.95 13.83 -15.17
C ALA A 201 22.16 12.88 -15.17
N MET A 202 21.94 11.59 -15.48
CA MET A 202 23.01 10.59 -15.56
C MET A 202 24.13 10.96 -16.53
N LYS A 203 23.84 11.70 -17.61
CA LYS A 203 24.85 12.14 -18.59
C LYS A 203 25.76 13.24 -18.05
N ILE A 204 25.35 13.93 -17.00
CA ILE A 204 26.01 15.14 -16.48
C ILE A 204 26.74 14.84 -15.16
N THR A 205 26.19 13.95 -14.33
CA THR A 205 26.77 13.61 -13.02
C THR A 205 27.61 12.33 -13.07
N LYS A 206 28.42 12.06 -12.02
CA LYS A 206 29.52 11.07 -12.08
C LYS A 206 29.62 10.14 -10.87
N GLY A 207 28.70 10.19 -9.90
CA GLY A 207 28.74 9.35 -8.70
C GLY A 207 28.59 7.87 -9.02
N GLU A 208 29.38 7.01 -8.38
CA GLU A 208 29.37 5.56 -8.59
C GLU A 208 28.01 4.91 -8.26
N LEU A 209 27.33 5.47 -7.26
CA LEU A 209 25.97 5.12 -6.90
C LEU A 209 25.02 6.30 -7.13
N ILE A 210 23.78 5.98 -7.48
CA ILE A 210 22.68 6.93 -7.65
C ILE A 210 21.63 6.61 -6.60
N CYS A 211 21.33 7.58 -5.74
CA CYS A 211 20.25 7.51 -4.76
C CYS A 211 19.06 8.32 -5.27
N ILE A 212 17.84 7.78 -5.19
CA ILE A 212 16.65 8.43 -5.75
C ILE A 212 15.61 8.64 -4.66
N PHE A 213 15.15 9.88 -4.51
CA PHE A 213 13.98 10.24 -3.72
C PHE A 213 12.99 10.99 -4.60
N ASP A 214 11.74 10.55 -4.66
CA ASP A 214 10.68 11.43 -5.14
C ASP A 214 10.67 12.72 -4.29
N CYS A 215 10.24 13.83 -4.89
CA CYS A 215 10.28 15.14 -4.24
C CYS A 215 9.45 15.28 -2.95
N ASP A 216 8.61 14.30 -2.63
CA ASP A 216 7.82 14.18 -1.40
C ASP A 216 8.41 13.19 -0.39
N HIS A 217 9.50 12.46 -0.72
CA HIS A 217 10.11 11.45 0.14
C HIS A 217 11.31 12.00 0.93
N VAL A 218 11.07 12.25 2.20
CA VAL A 218 12.06 12.83 3.11
C VAL A 218 12.91 11.73 3.76
N ALA A 219 14.20 11.73 3.46
CA ALA A 219 15.15 10.72 3.93
C ALA A 219 15.61 10.96 5.38
N THR A 220 15.86 9.87 6.12
CA THR A 220 16.58 9.94 7.39
C THR A 220 18.06 10.21 7.16
N ARG A 221 18.71 10.82 8.14
CA ARG A 221 20.16 11.10 8.08
C ARG A 221 21.02 9.85 7.92
N THR A 222 20.53 8.68 8.33
CA THR A 222 21.24 7.39 8.26
C THR A 222 21.06 6.64 6.94
N PHE A 223 20.28 7.19 5.99
CA PHE A 223 19.88 6.47 4.77
C PHE A 223 21.06 5.81 4.03
N LEU A 224 22.11 6.57 3.70
CA LEU A 224 23.26 6.02 2.95
C LEU A 224 24.14 5.10 3.81
N GLN A 225 24.30 5.40 5.10
CA GLN A 225 25.03 4.50 6.02
C GLN A 225 24.38 3.13 6.12
N ALA A 226 23.05 3.07 6.06
CA ALA A 226 22.30 1.82 6.13
C ALA A 226 22.25 1.05 4.80
N THR A 227 22.49 1.72 3.66
CA THR A 227 22.19 1.17 2.31
C THR A 227 23.41 0.97 1.42
N VAL A 228 24.55 1.64 1.70
CA VAL A 228 25.73 1.57 0.82
C VAL A 228 26.58 0.32 1.09
N GLY A 229 26.66 -0.16 2.34
CA GLY A 229 27.49 -1.31 2.73
C GLY A 229 27.35 -2.55 1.83
N PRO A 230 26.13 -2.98 1.43
CA PRO A 230 25.95 -4.12 0.55
C PRO A 230 26.62 -4.00 -0.83
N PHE A 231 26.79 -2.79 -1.37
CA PHE A 231 27.45 -2.56 -2.66
C PHE A 231 28.98 -2.74 -2.61
N LEU A 232 29.58 -2.58 -1.42
CA LEU A 232 31.00 -2.84 -1.21
C LEU A 232 31.28 -4.35 -1.11
N LYS A 233 30.32 -5.10 -0.58
CA LYS A 233 30.43 -6.55 -0.37
C LYS A 233 30.14 -7.35 -1.63
N ASP A 234 29.13 -6.94 -2.40
CA ASP A 234 28.72 -7.62 -3.62
C ASP A 234 28.91 -6.70 -4.85
N PRO A 235 29.95 -6.94 -5.67
CA PRO A 235 30.19 -6.14 -6.88
C PRO A 235 29.09 -6.33 -7.93
N LYS A 236 28.28 -7.39 -7.83
CA LYS A 236 27.14 -7.65 -8.72
C LYS A 236 25.81 -7.18 -8.14
N LEU A 237 25.78 -6.53 -6.99
CA LEU A 237 24.57 -5.84 -6.51
C LEU A 237 24.35 -4.55 -7.33
N ALA A 238 23.22 -4.46 -8.03
CA ALA A 238 22.82 -3.28 -8.78
C ALA A 238 21.82 -2.40 -8.04
N LEU A 239 20.94 -2.97 -7.23
CA LEU A 239 19.83 -2.25 -6.61
C LEU A 239 19.71 -2.61 -5.13
N LEU A 240 19.56 -1.60 -4.27
CA LEU A 240 19.04 -1.76 -2.92
C LEU A 240 17.81 -0.87 -2.73
N GLN A 241 16.67 -1.51 -2.47
CA GLN A 241 15.39 -0.84 -2.22
C GLN A 241 15.08 -0.82 -0.71
N THR A 242 14.54 0.29 -0.21
CA THR A 242 13.95 0.38 1.13
C THR A 242 12.42 0.58 1.04
N PRO A 243 11.64 0.28 2.09
CA PRO A 243 10.20 0.56 2.15
C PRO A 243 9.83 1.99 1.73
N HIS A 244 8.68 2.14 1.07
CA HIS A 244 7.97 3.43 1.06
C HIS A 244 7.10 3.48 2.30
N TYR A 245 7.46 4.36 3.22
CA TYR A 245 6.61 4.72 4.34
C TYR A 245 5.92 6.04 4.03
N PHE A 246 4.69 6.23 4.51
CA PHE A 246 3.98 7.49 4.35
C PHE A 246 3.66 8.04 5.72
N TYR A 247 4.09 9.27 5.98
CA TYR A 247 3.82 9.94 7.26
C TYR A 247 2.48 10.68 7.25
N SER A 248 1.88 10.86 6.08
CA SER A 248 0.50 11.34 5.95
C SER A 248 -0.48 10.17 5.84
N PRO A 249 -1.69 10.27 6.43
CA PRO A 249 -2.69 9.23 6.27
C PRO A 249 -3.19 9.14 4.83
N ASP A 250 -3.35 7.92 4.33
CA ASP A 250 -4.01 7.67 3.05
C ASP A 250 -5.54 7.93 3.15
N PRO A 251 -6.29 7.95 2.04
CA PRO A 251 -7.73 8.19 2.07
C PRO A 251 -8.52 7.20 2.94
N PHE A 252 -8.05 5.96 3.11
CA PHE A 252 -8.70 4.96 3.95
C PHE A 252 -8.49 5.32 5.43
N GLU A 253 -7.25 5.58 5.84
CA GLU A 253 -6.88 6.00 7.21
C GLU A 253 -7.56 7.31 7.62
N ARG A 254 -7.69 8.22 6.66
CA ARG A 254 -8.34 9.51 6.86
C ARG A 254 -9.86 9.36 6.99
N ASN A 255 -10.51 8.68 6.05
CA ASN A 255 -11.96 8.67 5.93
C ASN A 255 -12.64 7.60 6.80
N LEU A 256 -11.93 6.53 7.18
CA LEU A 256 -12.42 5.48 8.05
C LEU A 256 -11.67 5.45 9.38
N ARG A 257 -12.38 5.64 10.49
CA ARG A 257 -11.79 5.59 11.84
C ARG A 257 -11.09 4.27 12.13
N ALA A 258 -11.69 3.16 11.71
CA ALA A 258 -11.15 1.81 11.90
C ALA A 258 -9.79 1.61 11.21
N ALA A 259 -9.54 2.31 10.10
CA ALA A 259 -8.32 2.16 9.30
C ALA A 259 -7.06 2.64 10.02
N ARG A 260 -7.18 3.58 10.96
CA ARG A 260 -6.03 4.20 11.66
C ARG A 260 -5.19 3.23 12.50
N SER A 261 -5.76 2.11 12.90
CA SER A 261 -5.08 1.07 13.69
C SER A 261 -4.80 -0.20 12.89
N ILE A 262 -4.99 -0.14 11.57
CA ILE A 262 -4.81 -1.25 10.64
C ILE A 262 -3.58 -0.94 9.77
N PRO A 263 -2.76 -1.95 9.41
CA PRO A 263 -1.66 -1.75 8.48
C PRO A 263 -2.13 -1.12 7.17
N ASN A 264 -1.37 -0.13 6.68
CA ASN A 264 -1.65 0.53 5.41
C ASN A 264 -1.57 -0.46 4.22
N GLU A 265 -2.14 -0.06 3.08
CA GLU A 265 -2.20 -0.91 1.88
C GLU A 265 -0.82 -1.43 1.44
N GLY A 266 0.20 -0.56 1.47
CA GLY A 266 1.56 -0.88 1.07
C GLY A 266 2.35 -1.78 2.02
N SER A 267 1.88 -2.00 3.26
CA SER A 267 2.61 -2.77 4.29
C SER A 267 2.88 -4.21 3.86
N LEU A 268 1.94 -4.85 3.15
CA LEU A 268 2.13 -6.20 2.64
C LEU A 268 3.25 -6.27 1.60
N PHE A 269 3.26 -5.29 0.68
CA PHE A 269 4.23 -5.22 -0.40
C PHE A 269 5.63 -4.89 0.11
N TYR A 270 5.78 -3.81 0.88
CA TYR A 270 7.05 -3.36 1.47
C TYR A 270 7.48 -4.15 2.71
N GLY A 271 6.75 -5.19 3.08
CA GLY A 271 7.13 -6.13 4.14
C GLY A 271 7.43 -7.52 3.55
N PRO A 272 6.58 -8.53 3.81
CA PRO A 272 6.88 -9.92 3.49
C PRO A 272 7.02 -10.18 1.98
N VAL A 273 6.35 -9.43 1.11
CA VAL A 273 6.45 -9.65 -0.35
C VAL A 273 7.82 -9.23 -0.89
N GLN A 274 8.30 -8.01 -0.59
CA GLN A 274 9.63 -7.58 -1.03
C GLN A 274 10.76 -8.36 -0.35
N GLN A 275 10.61 -8.75 0.93
CA GLN A 275 11.55 -9.67 1.58
C GLN A 275 11.55 -11.06 0.92
N GLY A 276 10.39 -11.52 0.45
CA GLY A 276 10.24 -12.75 -0.32
C GLY A 276 10.89 -12.65 -1.71
N ASN A 277 10.73 -11.52 -2.38
CA ASN A 277 11.39 -11.23 -3.65
C ASN A 277 12.91 -11.18 -3.50
N ASP A 278 13.41 -10.56 -2.44
CA ASP A 278 14.83 -10.50 -2.11
C ASP A 278 15.45 -11.89 -1.90
N ASN A 279 14.73 -12.79 -1.23
CA ASN A 279 15.14 -14.20 -1.11
C ASN A 279 15.38 -14.87 -2.48
N TRP A 280 14.65 -14.43 -3.53
CA TRP A 280 14.77 -14.93 -4.89
C TRP A 280 15.57 -14.03 -5.83
N ASN A 281 16.27 -13.02 -5.31
CA ASN A 281 16.99 -12.01 -6.09
C ASN A 281 16.07 -11.32 -7.13
N ALA A 282 14.86 -10.98 -6.72
CA ALA A 282 13.79 -10.42 -7.55
C ALA A 282 13.21 -9.13 -6.97
N THR A 283 13.96 -8.42 -6.11
CA THR A 283 13.50 -7.16 -5.50
C THR A 283 13.23 -6.13 -6.58
N PHE A 284 12.06 -5.50 -6.50
CA PHE A 284 11.67 -4.43 -7.42
C PHE A 284 12.28 -3.10 -7.02
N PHE A 285 12.65 -2.31 -8.02
CA PHE A 285 12.84 -0.87 -7.85
C PHE A 285 11.45 -0.21 -7.90
N CYS A 286 11.14 0.60 -6.89
CA CYS A 286 9.84 1.24 -6.71
C CYS A 286 9.88 2.76 -6.99
N GLY A 287 10.85 3.22 -7.77
CA GLY A 287 10.93 4.62 -8.23
C GLY A 287 11.53 5.60 -7.23
N SER A 288 11.51 5.29 -5.93
CA SER A 288 12.03 6.15 -4.85
C SER A 288 12.58 5.27 -3.71
N CYS A 289 13.31 5.89 -2.78
CA CYS A 289 13.90 5.24 -1.62
C CYS A 289 14.81 4.06 -1.99
N ALA A 290 15.67 4.28 -2.98
CA ALA A 290 16.57 3.26 -3.50
C ALA A 290 17.95 3.82 -3.83
N VAL A 291 18.95 2.95 -3.69
CA VAL A 291 20.32 3.17 -4.18
C VAL A 291 20.57 2.21 -5.33
N ILE A 292 21.13 2.72 -6.43
CA ILE A 292 21.36 1.97 -7.66
C ILE A 292 22.81 2.17 -8.10
N ARG A 293 23.47 1.09 -8.51
CA ARG A 293 24.81 1.15 -9.09
C ARG A 293 24.74 1.76 -10.49
N ARG A 294 25.48 2.84 -10.72
CA ARG A 294 25.51 3.54 -12.01
C ARG A 294 25.90 2.63 -13.16
N SER A 295 26.96 1.84 -13.01
CA SER A 295 27.44 0.96 -14.08
C SER A 295 26.40 -0.09 -14.52
N ALA A 296 25.55 -0.55 -13.61
CA ALA A 296 24.45 -1.45 -13.94
C ALA A 296 23.35 -0.75 -14.77
N LEU A 297 23.06 0.51 -14.47
CA LEU A 297 22.14 1.33 -15.28
C LEU A 297 22.74 1.63 -16.66
N GLU A 298 24.02 1.97 -16.74
CA GLU A 298 24.70 2.24 -18.02
C GLU A 298 24.69 1.01 -18.93
N GLU A 299 24.87 -0.20 -18.38
CA GLU A 299 24.85 -1.45 -19.14
C GLU A 299 23.48 -1.73 -19.79
N ILE A 300 22.38 -1.31 -19.17
CA ILE A 300 21.03 -1.45 -19.73
C ILE A 300 20.58 -0.25 -20.57
N GLY A 301 21.44 0.76 -20.76
CA GLY A 301 21.13 1.99 -21.50
C GLY A 301 20.41 3.08 -20.70
N GLY A 302 20.48 3.02 -19.37
CA GLY A 302 19.83 3.94 -18.43
C GLY A 302 18.51 3.40 -17.86
N PHE A 303 17.73 4.28 -17.22
CA PHE A 303 16.37 3.98 -16.77
C PHE A 303 15.48 3.63 -17.97
N ALA A 304 14.65 2.60 -17.81
CA ALA A 304 13.73 2.13 -18.84
C ALA A 304 12.71 3.22 -19.21
N VAL A 305 12.30 3.28 -20.48
CA VAL A 305 11.42 4.36 -20.99
C VAL A 305 10.19 3.84 -21.74
N GLU A 306 10.10 2.52 -21.90
CA GLU A 306 9.11 1.85 -22.74
C GLU A 306 7.72 1.70 -22.08
N THR A 307 7.67 1.82 -20.76
CA THR A 307 6.46 1.57 -19.95
C THR A 307 6.25 2.71 -18.96
N VAL A 308 5.00 2.93 -18.52
CA VAL A 308 4.69 4.01 -17.54
C VAL A 308 5.18 3.73 -16.12
N THR A 309 5.64 2.50 -15.86
CA THR A 309 6.33 2.08 -14.62
C THR A 309 7.79 1.81 -14.98
N GLU A 310 8.55 2.88 -15.20
CA GLU A 310 9.96 2.82 -15.57
C GLU A 310 10.81 2.08 -14.54
N ASP A 311 10.40 2.18 -13.29
CA ASP A 311 11.10 1.70 -12.12
C ASP A 311 11.20 0.17 -12.09
N ALA A 312 10.05 -0.51 -12.06
CA ALA A 312 9.98 -1.97 -12.06
C ALA A 312 10.60 -2.55 -13.33
N HIS A 313 10.44 -1.87 -14.47
CA HIS A 313 11.04 -2.31 -15.74
C HIS A 313 12.57 -2.16 -15.73
N THR A 314 13.09 -1.12 -15.09
CA THR A 314 14.55 -0.92 -14.91
C THR A 314 15.15 -2.05 -14.07
N ALA A 315 14.52 -2.43 -12.95
CA ALA A 315 14.97 -3.57 -12.14
C ALA A 315 14.95 -4.88 -12.93
N LEU A 316 13.90 -5.12 -13.71
CA LEU A 316 13.76 -6.30 -14.57
C LEU A 316 14.90 -6.38 -15.60
N LYS A 317 15.23 -5.28 -16.27
CA LYS A 317 16.33 -5.24 -17.24
C LYS A 317 17.68 -5.52 -16.61
N MET A 318 17.98 -4.93 -15.45
CA MET A 318 19.24 -5.21 -14.74
C MET A 318 19.35 -6.69 -14.35
N GLN A 319 18.30 -7.27 -13.78
CA GLN A 319 18.29 -8.67 -13.36
C GLN A 319 18.41 -9.65 -14.54
N ARG A 320 17.91 -9.30 -15.74
CA ARG A 320 18.10 -10.11 -16.95
C ARG A 320 19.57 -10.18 -17.40
N LEU A 321 20.36 -9.16 -17.10
CA LEU A 321 21.81 -9.16 -17.32
C LEU A 321 22.58 -9.81 -16.15
N GLY A 322 21.87 -10.44 -15.21
CA GLY A 322 22.47 -11.17 -14.09
C GLY A 322 22.86 -10.28 -12.90
N TRP A 323 22.49 -9.00 -12.90
CA TRP A 323 22.67 -8.14 -11.73
C TRP A 323 21.78 -8.55 -10.56
N GLY A 324 22.30 -8.37 -9.36
CA GLY A 324 21.63 -8.62 -8.09
C GLY A 324 20.77 -7.44 -7.63
N SER A 325 19.77 -7.74 -6.81
CA SER A 325 18.91 -6.74 -6.16
C SER A 325 18.66 -7.14 -4.70
N ALA A 326 18.61 -6.17 -3.79
CA ALA A 326 18.42 -6.39 -2.36
C ALA A 326 17.29 -5.51 -1.80
N PHE A 327 16.66 -6.00 -0.73
CA PHE A 327 15.65 -5.25 0.01
C PHE A 327 16.04 -5.10 1.48
N LEU A 328 16.12 -3.87 1.97
CA LEU A 328 16.31 -3.59 3.41
C LEU A 328 14.99 -3.11 4.00
N ALA A 329 14.34 -3.96 4.79
CA ALA A 329 13.01 -3.71 5.37
C ALA A 329 13.04 -2.73 6.56
N ILE A 330 13.67 -1.57 6.38
CA ILE A 330 13.74 -0.47 7.36
C ILE A 330 13.23 0.80 6.66
N PRO A 331 12.18 1.45 7.17
CA PRO A 331 11.69 2.71 6.60
C PRO A 331 12.72 3.83 6.86
N LEU A 332 13.57 4.09 5.86
CA LEU A 332 14.63 5.11 5.92
C LEU A 332 14.25 6.41 5.21
N ALA A 333 13.08 6.48 4.59
CA ALA A 333 12.52 7.68 4.03
C ALA A 333 11.00 7.61 4.08
N ALA A 334 10.34 8.78 4.16
CA ALA A 334 8.90 8.85 4.27
C ALA A 334 8.30 9.86 3.29
N GLY A 335 7.27 9.43 2.57
CA GLY A 335 6.55 10.19 1.56
C GLY A 335 5.23 10.78 2.05
N LEU A 336 4.61 11.55 1.16
CA LEU A 336 3.20 11.95 1.27
C LEU A 336 2.31 10.94 0.50
N ALA A 337 1.27 10.46 1.17
CA ALA A 337 0.19 9.70 0.58
C ALA A 337 -0.75 10.61 -0.21
N THR A 338 -1.55 10.02 -1.09
CA THR A 338 -2.51 10.76 -1.92
C THR A 338 -3.58 11.44 -1.07
N GLU A 339 -3.79 12.73 -1.32
CA GLU A 339 -4.69 13.57 -0.51
C GLU A 339 -6.17 13.27 -0.72
N ARG A 340 -6.57 12.61 -1.81
CA ARG A 340 -7.98 12.27 -2.11
C ARG A 340 -8.08 10.89 -2.73
N LEU A 341 -9.23 10.25 -2.56
CA LEU A 341 -9.54 8.95 -3.12
C LEU A 341 -9.41 8.93 -4.65
N GLY A 342 -9.82 10.00 -5.33
CA GLY A 342 -9.66 10.12 -6.79
C GLY A 342 -8.21 10.04 -7.24
N LEU A 343 -7.32 10.79 -6.58
CA LEU A 343 -5.88 10.74 -6.86
C LEU A 343 -5.29 9.36 -6.52
N HIS A 344 -5.78 8.73 -5.46
CA HIS A 344 -5.40 7.37 -5.08
C HIS A 344 -5.73 6.35 -6.17
N VAL A 345 -6.96 6.40 -6.70
CA VAL A 345 -7.42 5.53 -7.79
C VAL A 345 -6.63 5.77 -9.07
N VAL A 346 -6.38 7.04 -9.45
CA VAL A 346 -5.56 7.38 -10.62
C VAL A 346 -4.14 6.84 -10.49
N GLN A 347 -3.54 6.94 -9.29
CA GLN A 347 -2.20 6.42 -9.05
C GLN A 347 -2.15 4.89 -9.22
N ARG A 348 -3.10 4.13 -8.67
CA ARG A 348 -3.13 2.66 -8.81
C ARG A 348 -3.48 2.22 -10.22
N ASN A 349 -4.31 2.97 -10.93
CA ASN A 349 -4.60 2.73 -12.33
C ASN A 349 -3.31 2.82 -13.18
N ARG A 350 -2.46 3.82 -12.93
CA ARG A 350 -1.15 3.94 -13.58
C ARG A 350 -0.26 2.72 -13.30
N TRP A 351 -0.18 2.27 -12.06
CA TRP A 351 0.61 1.09 -11.70
C TRP A 351 0.07 -0.18 -12.36
N ALA A 352 -1.24 -0.38 -12.34
CA ALA A 352 -1.90 -1.52 -12.98
C ALA A 352 -1.64 -1.56 -14.48
N ARG A 353 -1.74 -0.40 -15.14
CA ARG A 353 -1.39 -0.24 -16.56
C ARG A 353 0.09 -0.55 -16.80
N GLY A 354 1.01 0.06 -16.07
CA GLY A 354 2.44 -0.14 -16.28
C GLY A 354 2.88 -1.59 -16.10
N MET A 355 2.44 -2.26 -15.04
CA MET A 355 2.73 -3.67 -14.82
C MET A 355 2.14 -4.57 -15.92
N THR A 356 0.94 -4.25 -16.40
CA THR A 356 0.33 -4.94 -17.55
C THR A 356 1.13 -4.70 -18.84
N GLN A 357 1.66 -3.48 -19.05
CA GLN A 357 2.53 -3.19 -20.19
C GLN A 357 3.81 -4.01 -20.12
N ILE A 358 4.49 -4.09 -18.97
CA ILE A 358 5.70 -4.91 -18.82
C ILE A 358 5.36 -6.38 -19.13
N PHE A 359 4.25 -6.90 -18.60
CA PHE A 359 3.81 -8.27 -18.88
C PHE A 359 3.64 -8.56 -20.37
N ARG A 360 3.07 -7.62 -21.13
CA ARG A 360 2.80 -7.81 -22.56
C ARG A 360 3.97 -7.48 -23.47
N VAL A 361 4.76 -6.46 -23.14
CA VAL A 361 5.84 -5.93 -23.97
C VAL A 361 7.14 -6.67 -23.70
N ASP A 362 7.51 -6.82 -22.43
CA ASP A 362 8.78 -7.45 -22.04
C ASP A 362 8.62 -8.91 -21.65
N ASN A 363 7.44 -9.33 -21.17
CA ASN A 363 7.07 -10.72 -20.87
C ASN A 363 8.13 -11.47 -20.03
N PRO A 364 8.23 -11.20 -18.72
CA PRO A 364 9.24 -11.84 -17.87
C PRO A 364 9.04 -13.35 -17.72
N LEU A 365 7.84 -13.88 -17.97
CA LEU A 365 7.57 -15.30 -17.82
C LEU A 365 8.32 -16.13 -18.86
N PHE A 366 8.37 -15.68 -20.11
CA PHE A 366 9.00 -16.40 -21.22
C PHE A 366 10.27 -15.72 -21.77
N GLY A 367 10.56 -14.48 -21.37
CA GLY A 367 11.77 -13.74 -21.74
C GLY A 367 13.07 -14.41 -21.28
N ARG A 368 14.22 -14.08 -21.88
CA ARG A 368 15.54 -14.64 -21.49
C ARG A 368 16.14 -13.89 -20.29
N GLY A 369 17.16 -14.47 -19.65
CA GLY A 369 17.97 -13.80 -18.62
C GLY A 369 17.49 -13.95 -17.17
N LEU A 370 16.25 -14.40 -16.94
CA LEU A 370 15.73 -14.63 -15.58
C LEU A 370 15.77 -16.10 -15.15
N LYS A 371 16.11 -16.33 -13.89
CA LYS A 371 15.93 -17.61 -13.19
C LYS A 371 14.44 -17.89 -12.98
N TRP A 372 14.07 -19.17 -12.86
CA TRP A 372 12.68 -19.59 -12.71
C TRP A 372 11.94 -18.89 -11.56
N GLN A 373 12.59 -18.74 -10.41
CA GLN A 373 11.99 -18.09 -9.24
C GLN A 373 11.75 -16.59 -9.45
N GLN A 374 12.69 -15.90 -10.11
CA GLN A 374 12.50 -14.50 -10.50
C GLN A 374 11.29 -14.36 -11.45
N ARG A 375 11.14 -15.27 -12.42
CA ARG A 375 9.97 -15.27 -13.33
C ARG A 375 8.66 -15.36 -12.56
N LEU A 376 8.58 -16.22 -11.56
CA LEU A 376 7.38 -16.37 -10.73
C LEU A 376 7.11 -15.13 -9.85
N CYS A 377 8.15 -14.49 -9.30
CA CYS A 377 8.01 -13.23 -8.57
C CYS A 377 7.46 -12.10 -9.45
N TYR A 378 8.00 -11.93 -10.66
CA TYR A 378 7.49 -10.96 -11.64
C TYR A 378 6.09 -11.30 -12.13
N LEU A 379 5.81 -12.58 -12.40
CA LEU A 379 4.48 -13.03 -12.78
C LEU A 379 3.47 -12.68 -11.69
N ASN A 380 3.79 -12.92 -10.41
CA ASN A 380 2.88 -12.56 -9.33
C ASN A 380 2.62 -11.06 -9.26
N ALA A 381 3.67 -10.23 -9.35
CA ALA A 381 3.52 -8.77 -9.32
C ALA A 381 2.64 -8.25 -10.47
N MET A 382 2.78 -8.82 -11.66
CA MET A 382 2.00 -8.42 -12.84
C MET A 382 0.55 -8.91 -12.79
N LEU A 383 0.35 -10.17 -12.39
CA LEU A 383 -0.98 -10.73 -12.25
C LEU A 383 -1.73 -10.05 -11.13
N HIS A 384 -1.10 -9.69 -10.02
CA HIS A 384 -1.74 -9.05 -8.86
C HIS A 384 -2.64 -7.88 -9.28
N PHE A 385 -2.21 -7.02 -10.20
CA PHE A 385 -3.00 -5.87 -10.67
C PHE A 385 -4.27 -6.23 -11.48
N GLN A 386 -4.47 -7.50 -11.84
CA GLN A 386 -5.68 -7.98 -12.50
C GLN A 386 -6.83 -8.29 -11.52
N PHE A 387 -6.64 -8.09 -10.21
CA PHE A 387 -7.64 -8.41 -9.18
C PHE A 387 -9.01 -7.74 -9.40
N GLY A 388 -9.08 -6.65 -10.17
CA GLY A 388 -10.35 -5.99 -10.49
C GLY A 388 -11.34 -6.94 -11.19
N LEU A 389 -10.86 -7.80 -12.08
CA LEU A 389 -11.67 -8.75 -12.84
C LEU A 389 -12.38 -9.78 -11.94
N PRO A 390 -11.66 -10.61 -11.15
CA PRO A 390 -12.30 -11.58 -10.28
C PRO A 390 -13.14 -10.90 -9.20
N ARG A 391 -12.75 -9.71 -8.71
CA ARG A 391 -13.52 -8.99 -7.70
C ARG A 391 -14.90 -8.60 -8.21
N VAL A 392 -14.99 -8.06 -9.43
CA VAL A 392 -16.29 -7.75 -10.05
C VAL A 392 -17.12 -9.02 -10.28
N ALA A 393 -16.49 -10.11 -10.72
CA ALA A 393 -17.17 -11.40 -10.89
C ALA A 393 -17.76 -11.90 -9.55
N PHE A 394 -16.99 -11.90 -8.46
CA PHE A 394 -17.47 -12.34 -7.15
C PHE A 394 -18.57 -11.46 -6.56
N LEU A 395 -18.50 -10.14 -6.77
CA LEU A 395 -19.53 -9.22 -6.29
C LEU A 395 -20.85 -9.40 -7.05
N THR A 396 -20.82 -9.83 -8.30
CA THR A 396 -22.01 -9.90 -9.17
C THR A 396 -22.54 -11.32 -9.37
N ALA A 397 -21.74 -12.36 -9.10
CA ALA A 397 -22.11 -13.77 -9.30
C ALA A 397 -23.47 -14.17 -8.69
N PRO A 398 -23.84 -13.77 -7.46
CA PRO A 398 -25.14 -14.15 -6.88
C PRO A 398 -26.34 -13.62 -7.66
N LEU A 399 -26.18 -12.50 -8.38
CA LEU A 399 -27.28 -11.86 -9.11
C LEU A 399 -27.83 -12.79 -10.21
N ALA A 400 -26.95 -13.62 -10.81
CA ALA A 400 -27.34 -14.57 -11.85
C ALA A 400 -28.43 -15.53 -11.33
N TYR A 401 -28.22 -16.11 -10.15
CA TYR A 401 -29.21 -17.01 -9.56
C TYR A 401 -30.36 -16.26 -8.90
N LEU A 402 -30.09 -15.19 -8.14
CA LEU A 402 -31.11 -14.49 -7.35
C LEU A 402 -32.15 -13.75 -8.21
N LEU A 403 -31.74 -13.13 -9.31
CA LEU A 403 -32.63 -12.37 -10.19
C LEU A 403 -33.14 -13.18 -11.38
N PHE A 404 -32.32 -14.07 -11.94
CA PHE A 404 -32.61 -14.72 -13.21
C PHE A 404 -32.72 -16.24 -13.12
N ASN A 405 -32.52 -16.82 -11.94
CA ASN A 405 -32.51 -18.28 -11.72
C ASN A 405 -31.48 -19.03 -12.59
N LEU A 406 -30.40 -18.36 -12.99
CA LEU A 406 -29.34 -18.94 -13.80
C LEU A 406 -28.37 -19.71 -12.91
N ASN A 407 -28.18 -21.00 -13.18
CA ASN A 407 -27.28 -21.83 -12.41
C ASN A 407 -25.86 -21.81 -13.00
N ILE A 408 -24.99 -21.01 -12.39
CA ILE A 408 -23.61 -20.79 -12.83
C ILE A 408 -22.60 -21.75 -12.16
N ILE A 409 -23.05 -22.65 -11.28
CA ILE A 409 -22.26 -23.72 -10.67
C ILE A 409 -23.12 -24.98 -10.63
N HIS A 410 -22.85 -25.93 -11.53
CA HIS A 410 -23.61 -27.18 -11.58
C HIS A 410 -23.21 -28.12 -10.43
N SER A 411 -23.83 -27.91 -9.27
CA SER A 411 -23.64 -28.72 -8.07
C SER A 411 -24.75 -28.42 -7.06
N SER A 412 -25.01 -29.35 -6.13
CA SER A 412 -25.85 -29.06 -4.97
C SER A 412 -25.15 -28.09 -4.01
N ALA A 413 -25.94 -27.30 -3.27
CA ALA A 413 -25.42 -26.37 -2.27
C ALA A 413 -24.55 -27.06 -1.20
N SER A 414 -24.95 -28.26 -0.78
CA SER A 414 -24.22 -29.07 0.19
C SER A 414 -22.84 -29.48 -0.31
N LEU A 415 -22.73 -29.90 -1.58
CA LEU A 415 -21.45 -30.28 -2.16
C LEU A 415 -20.54 -29.07 -2.40
N ILE A 416 -21.11 -27.94 -2.87
CA ILE A 416 -20.37 -26.67 -2.99
C ILE A 416 -19.74 -26.30 -1.65
N PHE A 417 -20.54 -26.27 -0.59
CA PHE A 417 -20.08 -25.87 0.74
C PHE A 417 -19.03 -26.84 1.31
N ALA A 418 -19.16 -28.16 1.06
CA ALA A 418 -18.19 -29.17 1.49
C ALA A 418 -16.78 -28.96 0.90
N TYR A 419 -16.69 -28.48 -0.34
CA TYR A 419 -15.41 -28.18 -1.00
C TYR A 419 -14.90 -26.76 -0.71
N VAL A 420 -15.78 -25.76 -0.70
CA VAL A 420 -15.42 -24.35 -0.45
C VAL A 420 -14.94 -24.12 0.99
N LEU A 421 -15.63 -24.66 1.98
CA LEU A 421 -15.37 -24.39 3.40
C LEU A 421 -13.93 -24.68 3.84
N PRO A 422 -13.37 -25.90 3.62
CA PRO A 422 -12.00 -26.18 4.04
C PRO A 422 -10.97 -25.36 3.27
N HIS A 423 -11.20 -25.10 1.98
CA HIS A 423 -10.34 -24.20 1.19
C HIS A 423 -10.30 -22.79 1.79
N LEU A 424 -11.46 -22.17 2.05
CA LEU A 424 -11.54 -20.81 2.60
C LEU A 424 -10.94 -20.74 4.01
N VAL A 425 -11.33 -21.62 4.92
CA VAL A 425 -10.86 -21.58 6.32
C VAL A 425 -9.35 -21.76 6.38
N MET A 426 -8.80 -22.75 5.68
CA MET A 426 -7.36 -23.02 5.71
C MET A 426 -6.55 -21.90 5.07
N SER A 427 -6.98 -21.38 3.91
CA SER A 427 -6.27 -20.29 3.23
C SER A 427 -6.31 -18.98 4.02
N LEU A 428 -7.45 -18.62 4.61
CA LEU A 428 -7.57 -17.43 5.47
C LEU A 428 -6.71 -17.56 6.72
N TYR A 429 -6.73 -18.72 7.39
CA TYR A 429 -5.97 -18.95 8.60
C TYR A 429 -4.44 -18.89 8.36
N VAL A 430 -3.96 -19.53 7.28
CA VAL A 430 -2.54 -19.51 6.92
C VAL A 430 -2.10 -18.11 6.51
N ASN A 431 -2.89 -17.39 5.72
CA ASN A 431 -2.58 -16.01 5.34
C ASN A 431 -2.55 -15.08 6.55
N SER A 432 -3.53 -15.16 7.45
CA SER A 432 -3.54 -14.38 8.69
C SER A 432 -2.29 -14.66 9.52
N ARG A 433 -1.92 -15.92 9.71
CA ARG A 433 -0.69 -16.30 10.43
C ARG A 433 0.58 -15.73 9.81
N MET A 434 0.72 -15.76 8.49
CA MET A 434 1.95 -15.35 7.80
C MET A 434 2.04 -13.83 7.64
N ASN A 435 0.93 -13.19 7.29
CA ASN A 435 0.88 -11.82 6.79
C ASN A 435 0.06 -10.89 7.69
N GLY A 436 -0.55 -11.40 8.77
CA GLY A 436 -1.51 -10.69 9.61
C GLY A 436 -0.98 -9.47 10.35
N LYS A 437 0.34 -9.25 10.43
CA LYS A 437 0.92 -7.99 10.91
C LYS A 437 0.98 -6.89 9.84
N PHE A 438 0.85 -7.27 8.58
CA PHE A 438 1.02 -6.39 7.41
C PHE A 438 -0.27 -6.24 6.60
N ARG A 439 -1.23 -7.16 6.75
CA ARG A 439 -2.52 -7.15 6.05
C ARG A 439 -3.55 -7.91 6.89
N TYR A 440 -4.57 -7.21 7.38
CA TYR A 440 -5.67 -7.87 8.09
C TYR A 440 -6.63 -8.53 7.09
N THR A 441 -7.12 -9.71 7.44
CA THR A 441 -7.78 -10.65 6.52
C THR A 441 -8.86 -10.00 5.65
N PHE A 442 -9.89 -9.39 6.26
CA PHE A 442 -10.99 -8.83 5.48
C PHE A 442 -10.77 -7.36 5.11
N TRP A 443 -9.81 -6.69 5.74
CA TRP A 443 -9.52 -5.29 5.40
C TRP A 443 -8.90 -5.17 4.00
N GLY A 444 -8.15 -6.19 3.57
CA GLY A 444 -7.65 -6.26 2.20
C GLY A 444 -8.75 -6.26 1.14
N GLU A 445 -9.90 -6.85 1.46
CA GLU A 445 -11.08 -6.89 0.59
C GLU A 445 -11.65 -5.49 0.36
N ILE A 446 -11.59 -4.60 1.35
CA ILE A 446 -12.06 -3.21 1.21
C ILE A 446 -11.16 -2.45 0.23
N TYR A 447 -9.84 -2.53 0.39
CA TYR A 447 -8.88 -1.89 -0.52
C TYR A 447 -9.13 -2.30 -1.97
N GLU A 448 -9.25 -3.61 -2.22
CA GLU A 448 -9.48 -4.14 -3.56
C GLU A 448 -10.88 -3.78 -4.10
N THR A 449 -11.91 -3.82 -3.25
CA THR A 449 -13.28 -3.48 -3.68
C THR A 449 -13.41 -2.02 -4.08
N VAL A 450 -12.76 -1.09 -3.37
CA VAL A 450 -12.71 0.33 -3.77
C VAL A 450 -12.11 0.47 -5.17
N MET A 451 -11.06 -0.28 -5.49
CA MET A 451 -10.34 -0.16 -6.75
C MET A 451 -10.93 -0.96 -7.92
N CYS A 452 -11.67 -2.05 -7.67
CA CYS A 452 -11.92 -3.09 -8.67
C CYS A 452 -12.54 -2.57 -9.98
N PHE A 453 -13.63 -1.80 -9.92
CA PHE A 453 -14.31 -1.28 -11.11
C PHE A 453 -13.43 -0.32 -11.92
N HIS A 454 -12.50 0.38 -11.27
CA HIS A 454 -11.61 1.34 -11.92
C HIS A 454 -10.42 0.69 -12.61
N LEU A 455 -10.04 -0.53 -12.20
CA LEU A 455 -8.89 -1.24 -12.74
C LEU A 455 -9.24 -2.14 -13.92
N VAL A 456 -10.49 -2.64 -14.01
CA VAL A 456 -10.91 -3.57 -15.07
C VAL A 456 -10.63 -3.03 -16.48
N ILE A 457 -11.12 -1.83 -16.81
CA ILE A 457 -10.97 -1.29 -18.16
C ILE A 457 -9.49 -1.01 -18.50
N PRO A 458 -8.71 -0.29 -17.66
CA PRO A 458 -7.30 -0.06 -17.93
C PRO A 458 -6.48 -1.32 -18.10
N THR A 459 -6.67 -2.35 -17.28
CA THR A 459 -5.87 -3.57 -17.39
C THR A 459 -6.26 -4.38 -18.62
N LEU A 460 -7.55 -4.54 -18.93
CA LEU A 460 -8.01 -5.24 -20.14
C LEU A 460 -7.54 -4.54 -21.43
N LEU A 461 -7.74 -3.22 -21.52
CA LEU A 461 -7.32 -2.47 -22.70
C LEU A 461 -5.80 -2.52 -22.88
N THR A 462 -5.03 -2.47 -21.78
CA THR A 462 -3.58 -2.57 -21.84
C THR A 462 -3.11 -3.98 -22.21
N MET A 463 -3.81 -5.02 -21.76
CA MET A 463 -3.56 -6.40 -22.19
C MET A 463 -3.70 -6.55 -23.71
N LEU A 464 -4.74 -5.95 -24.30
CA LEU A 464 -5.02 -6.01 -25.74
C LEU A 464 -4.13 -5.08 -26.57
N ALA A 465 -3.93 -3.84 -26.11
CA ALA A 465 -3.24 -2.78 -26.83
C ALA A 465 -2.26 -1.99 -25.93
N PRO A 466 -1.11 -2.59 -25.54
CA PRO A 466 -0.22 -2.02 -24.51
C PRO A 466 0.41 -0.68 -24.90
N LYS A 467 0.52 -0.38 -26.20
CA LYS A 467 1.11 0.87 -26.71
C LYS A 467 0.11 2.03 -26.79
N ARG A 468 -1.19 1.80 -26.58
CA ARG A 468 -2.23 2.84 -26.67
C ARG A 468 -2.52 3.47 -25.30
N GLY A 469 -2.87 4.75 -25.31
CA GLY A 469 -3.25 5.55 -24.15
C GLY A 469 -2.23 6.65 -23.82
N LYS A 470 -2.71 7.86 -23.53
CA LYS A 470 -1.86 8.98 -23.07
C LYS A 470 -1.65 8.91 -21.56
N PHE A 471 -0.57 9.52 -21.08
CA PHE A 471 -0.29 9.71 -19.66
C PHE A 471 -0.47 11.19 -19.35
N ASN A 472 -1.30 11.51 -18.35
CA ASN A 472 -1.33 12.83 -17.73
C ASN A 472 -0.69 12.71 -16.36
N VAL A 473 0.17 13.66 -16.01
CA VAL A 473 0.79 13.72 -14.70
C VAL A 473 -0.30 13.90 -13.65
N THR A 474 -0.26 13.08 -12.61
CA THR A 474 -1.20 13.19 -11.50
C THR A 474 -0.88 14.44 -10.69
N ASP A 475 -1.88 15.26 -10.38
CA ASP A 475 -1.68 16.39 -9.47
C ASP A 475 -1.28 15.88 -8.09
N LYS A 476 -0.19 16.43 -7.56
CA LYS A 476 0.28 16.20 -6.19
C LYS A 476 0.20 17.52 -5.43
N GLY A 477 -0.59 17.55 -4.37
CA GLY A 477 -0.73 18.72 -3.50
C GLY A 477 -2.08 19.43 -3.63
N GLY A 478 -2.66 19.81 -2.49
CA GLY A 478 -3.98 20.46 -2.42
C GLY A 478 -4.72 20.19 -1.12
N LEU A 479 -5.14 21.24 -0.43
CA LEU A 479 -5.98 21.11 0.77
C LEU A 479 -7.42 20.71 0.40
N LEU A 480 -8.05 19.92 1.27
CA LEU A 480 -9.50 19.65 1.25
C LEU A 480 -10.16 20.61 2.24
N ASP A 481 -10.57 21.78 1.75
CA ASP A 481 -11.17 22.82 2.60
C ASP A 481 -12.58 22.46 3.10
N GLN A 482 -13.27 21.58 2.37
CA GLN A 482 -14.58 21.04 2.72
C GLN A 482 -14.61 19.52 2.51
N GLY A 483 -15.26 18.82 3.44
CA GLY A 483 -15.55 17.40 3.25
C GLY A 483 -16.71 17.22 2.29
N PHE A 484 -16.65 16.21 1.43
CA PHE A 484 -17.71 15.88 0.47
C PHE A 484 -17.80 14.37 0.25
N PHE A 485 -18.86 13.92 -0.41
CA PHE A 485 -19.01 12.52 -0.81
C PHE A 485 -18.71 12.38 -2.30
N ASP A 486 -17.66 11.65 -2.66
CA ASP A 486 -17.24 11.49 -4.06
C ASP A 486 -18.09 10.44 -4.79
N PHE A 487 -19.33 10.83 -5.13
CA PHE A 487 -20.27 9.94 -5.82
C PHE A 487 -19.78 9.52 -7.21
N HIS A 488 -18.95 10.33 -7.87
CA HIS A 488 -18.46 10.02 -9.21
C HIS A 488 -17.57 8.78 -9.19
N ILE A 489 -16.66 8.68 -8.21
CA ILE A 489 -15.79 7.50 -8.05
C ILE A 489 -16.60 6.26 -7.71
N VAL A 490 -17.49 6.33 -6.72
CA VAL A 490 -18.19 5.12 -6.24
C VAL A 490 -19.50 4.79 -6.95
N ARG A 491 -19.84 5.49 -8.03
CA ARG A 491 -21.04 5.21 -8.85
C ARG A 491 -21.20 3.73 -9.22
N PRO A 492 -20.20 3.02 -9.77
CA PRO A 492 -20.36 1.60 -10.10
C PRO A 492 -20.60 0.74 -8.84
N HIS A 493 -19.95 1.08 -7.72
CA HIS A 493 -20.17 0.39 -6.44
C HIS A 493 -21.60 0.55 -5.95
N VAL A 494 -22.16 1.76 -6.02
CA VAL A 494 -23.55 2.03 -5.63
C VAL A 494 -24.54 1.26 -6.51
N ILE A 495 -24.30 1.21 -7.83
CA ILE A 495 -25.16 0.45 -8.75
C ILE A 495 -25.18 -1.03 -8.36
N VAL A 496 -24.01 -1.64 -8.13
CA VAL A 496 -23.93 -3.05 -7.73
C VAL A 496 -24.53 -3.28 -6.35
N ALA A 497 -24.38 -2.35 -5.40
CA ALA A 497 -25.00 -2.44 -4.08
C ALA A 497 -26.54 -2.44 -4.15
N VAL A 498 -27.11 -1.60 -5.03
CA VAL A 498 -28.56 -1.56 -5.28
C VAL A 498 -29.01 -2.87 -5.93
N LEU A 499 -28.30 -3.36 -6.95
CA LEU A 499 -28.63 -4.63 -7.61
C LEU A 499 -28.56 -5.81 -6.64
N LEU A 500 -27.54 -5.87 -5.77
CA LEU A 500 -27.42 -6.88 -4.72
C LEU A 500 -28.56 -6.78 -3.71
N SER A 501 -28.94 -5.57 -3.33
CA SER A 501 -30.08 -5.36 -2.42
C SER A 501 -31.38 -5.88 -3.03
N ILE A 502 -31.64 -5.59 -4.32
CA ILE A 502 -32.79 -6.11 -5.06
C ILE A 502 -32.70 -7.64 -5.16
N GLY A 503 -31.53 -8.19 -5.47
CA GLY A 503 -31.28 -9.64 -5.54
C GLY A 503 -31.54 -10.34 -4.21
N ILE A 504 -31.10 -9.78 -3.09
CA ILE A 504 -31.35 -10.32 -1.76
C ILE A 504 -32.86 -10.34 -1.47
N ILE A 505 -33.57 -9.25 -1.72
CA ILE A 505 -35.02 -9.17 -1.52
C ILE A 505 -35.73 -10.21 -2.38
N ALA A 506 -35.40 -10.30 -3.68
CA ALA A 506 -35.97 -11.29 -4.59
C ALA A 506 -35.66 -12.72 -4.13
N GLY A 507 -34.44 -12.98 -3.67
CA GLY A 507 -34.02 -14.26 -3.11
C GLY A 507 -34.85 -14.67 -1.89
N VAL A 508 -35.03 -13.75 -0.93
CA VAL A 508 -35.84 -14.01 0.28
C VAL A 508 -37.29 -14.31 -0.09
N VAL A 509 -37.90 -13.53 -0.99
CA VAL A 509 -39.27 -13.78 -1.47
C VAL A 509 -39.37 -15.16 -2.12
N ARG A 510 -38.44 -15.49 -3.02
CA ARG A 510 -38.39 -16.79 -3.70
C ARG A 510 -38.13 -17.95 -2.75
N ALA A 511 -37.37 -17.76 -1.67
CA ALA A 511 -37.16 -18.77 -0.64
C ALA A 511 -38.45 -19.02 0.17
N THR A 512 -39.20 -17.96 0.51
CA THR A 512 -40.47 -18.12 1.24
C THR A 512 -41.56 -18.79 0.40
N ALA A 513 -41.54 -18.59 -0.91
CA ALA A 513 -42.48 -19.19 -1.86
C ALA A 513 -41.79 -20.26 -2.74
N HIS A 514 -40.87 -21.04 -2.16
CA HIS A 514 -40.02 -21.96 -2.92
C HIS A 514 -40.79 -23.02 -3.71
N ASP A 515 -41.90 -23.52 -3.16
CA ASP A 515 -42.80 -24.46 -3.85
C ASP A 515 -43.42 -23.85 -5.12
N TYR A 516 -43.80 -22.57 -5.06
CA TYR A 516 -44.38 -21.84 -6.18
C TYR A 516 -43.35 -21.57 -7.28
N PHE A 517 -42.12 -21.23 -6.89
CA PHE A 517 -41.04 -20.90 -7.83
C PHE A 517 -40.21 -22.11 -8.28
N GLY A 518 -40.43 -23.30 -7.72
CA GLY A 518 -39.72 -24.54 -8.09
C GLY A 518 -38.22 -24.46 -7.83
N VAL A 519 -37.79 -23.85 -6.72
CA VAL A 519 -36.40 -23.49 -6.44
C VAL A 519 -35.87 -24.15 -5.18
N ASP A 520 -34.61 -24.58 -5.19
CA ASP A 520 -33.97 -25.18 -4.02
C ASP A 520 -33.67 -24.10 -2.95
N PRO A 521 -34.28 -24.18 -1.75
CA PRO A 521 -34.05 -23.22 -0.68
C PRO A 521 -32.59 -23.13 -0.21
N TYR A 522 -31.84 -24.23 -0.26
CA TYR A 522 -30.43 -24.26 0.15
C TYR A 522 -29.53 -23.51 -0.84
N VAL A 523 -29.81 -23.62 -2.13
CA VAL A 523 -29.08 -22.88 -3.18
C VAL A 523 -29.40 -21.38 -3.08
N ILE A 524 -30.64 -21.02 -2.78
CA ILE A 524 -31.01 -19.62 -2.51
C ILE A 524 -30.26 -19.12 -1.27
N ALA A 525 -30.28 -19.87 -0.16
CA ALA A 525 -29.61 -19.47 1.07
C ALA A 525 -28.11 -19.23 0.87
N LEU A 526 -27.43 -20.08 0.10
CA LEU A 526 -26.01 -19.91 -0.26
C LEU A 526 -25.77 -18.59 -1.01
N ASN A 527 -26.56 -18.31 -2.05
CA ASN A 527 -26.44 -17.09 -2.85
C ASN A 527 -26.82 -15.83 -2.06
N VAL A 528 -27.86 -15.88 -1.23
CA VAL A 528 -28.23 -14.79 -0.32
C VAL A 528 -27.10 -14.52 0.66
N GLY A 529 -26.51 -15.56 1.25
CA GLY A 529 -25.37 -15.43 2.17
C GLY A 529 -24.17 -14.73 1.52
N TRP A 530 -23.80 -15.16 0.30
CA TRP A 530 -22.71 -14.52 -0.44
C TRP A 530 -23.06 -13.09 -0.88
N ALA A 531 -24.29 -12.82 -1.29
CA ALA A 531 -24.76 -11.49 -1.65
C ALA A 531 -24.74 -10.53 -0.46
N VAL A 532 -25.17 -10.99 0.73
CA VAL A 532 -25.11 -10.21 1.98
C VAL A 532 -23.66 -9.91 2.36
N PHE A 533 -22.78 -10.91 2.32
CA PHE A 533 -21.35 -10.71 2.57
C PHE A 533 -20.74 -9.69 1.60
N SER A 534 -21.01 -9.84 0.30
CA SER A 534 -20.57 -8.92 -0.75
C SER A 534 -21.10 -7.50 -0.53
N LEU A 535 -22.37 -7.37 -0.13
CA LEU A 535 -22.99 -6.08 0.17
C LEU A 535 -22.31 -5.40 1.36
N ILE A 536 -21.97 -6.12 2.43
CA ILE A 536 -21.25 -5.55 3.59
C ILE A 536 -19.90 -4.97 3.16
N ILE A 537 -19.10 -5.72 2.39
CA ILE A 537 -17.80 -5.26 1.89
C ILE A 537 -17.98 -4.05 0.96
N LEU A 538 -18.98 -4.08 0.08
CA LEU A 538 -19.26 -3.00 -0.87
C LEU A 538 -19.71 -1.72 -0.16
N MET A 539 -20.53 -1.83 0.89
CA MET A 539 -20.93 -0.71 1.73
C MET A 539 -19.72 -0.09 2.47
N ALA A 540 -18.80 -0.92 2.95
CA ALA A 540 -17.55 -0.44 3.56
C ALA A 540 -16.64 0.27 2.54
N ALA A 541 -16.57 -0.22 1.29
CA ALA A 541 -15.85 0.44 0.21
C ALA A 541 -16.47 1.79 -0.17
N ILE A 542 -17.81 1.86 -0.25
CA ILE A 542 -18.56 3.11 -0.50
C ILE A 542 -18.30 4.13 0.62
N ALA A 543 -18.15 3.67 1.88
CA ALA A 543 -17.85 4.52 3.02
C ALA A 543 -16.54 5.32 2.87
N VAL A 544 -15.53 4.75 2.18
CA VAL A 544 -14.23 5.40 1.95
C VAL A 544 -14.36 6.68 1.13
N ALA A 545 -15.39 6.78 0.27
CA ALA A 545 -15.62 7.97 -0.56
C ALA A 545 -16.17 9.18 0.20
N ARG A 546 -16.41 9.05 1.51
CA ARG A 546 -16.71 10.19 2.38
C ARG A 546 -15.43 10.92 2.75
N GLU A 547 -15.03 11.87 1.90
CA GLU A 547 -13.84 12.69 2.13
C GLU A 547 -14.02 13.58 3.36
N THR A 548 -13.09 13.47 4.29
CA THR A 548 -13.07 14.32 5.48
C THR A 548 -12.19 15.56 5.24
N LYS A 549 -12.62 16.69 5.81
CA LYS A 549 -11.90 17.97 5.72
C LYS A 549 -10.49 17.84 6.28
N GLN A 550 -9.49 18.27 5.50
CA GLN A 550 -8.11 18.33 5.95
C GLN A 550 -7.74 19.78 6.29
N VAL A 551 -7.66 20.08 7.58
CA VAL A 551 -7.39 21.45 8.07
C VAL A 551 -5.89 21.76 8.11
N ARG A 552 -5.04 20.73 8.20
CA ARG A 552 -3.59 20.88 8.43
C ARG A 552 -2.80 20.69 7.13
N LYS A 553 -1.94 21.67 6.81
CA LYS A 553 -1.00 21.61 5.67
C LYS A 553 0.22 20.75 5.96
N THR A 554 0.72 20.75 7.19
CA THR A 554 1.87 19.95 7.64
C THR A 554 1.46 18.91 8.66
N ILE A 555 2.04 17.72 8.55
CA ILE A 555 1.81 16.64 9.52
C ILE A 555 2.60 16.90 10.79
N ARG A 556 1.97 16.58 11.92
CA ARG A 556 2.55 16.61 13.26
C ARG A 556 2.99 15.20 13.65
N ILE A 557 4.19 15.10 14.19
CA ILE A 557 4.81 13.88 14.69
C ILE A 557 4.87 14.00 16.21
N GLU A 558 4.39 12.98 16.90
CA GLU A 558 4.47 12.90 18.36
C GLU A 558 5.94 12.69 18.76
N VAL A 559 6.51 13.70 19.42
CA VAL A 559 7.90 13.67 19.85
C VAL A 559 8.07 14.53 21.10
N GLN A 560 8.78 13.99 22.09
CA GLN A 560 9.15 14.70 23.30
C GLN A 560 10.59 15.17 23.23
N ILE A 561 10.75 16.46 22.91
CA ILE A 561 12.03 17.18 22.91
C ILE A 561 11.98 18.19 24.05
N PRO A 562 12.99 18.24 24.94
CA PRO A 562 13.08 19.30 25.92
C PRO A 562 13.11 20.67 25.23
N ALA A 563 12.32 21.61 25.72
CA ALA A 563 12.17 22.93 25.12
C ALA A 563 12.24 24.04 26.17
N VAL A 564 12.62 25.24 25.75
CA VAL A 564 12.52 26.46 26.55
C VAL A 564 11.61 27.44 25.83
N ILE A 565 10.63 27.99 26.54
CA ILE A 565 9.76 29.05 26.08
C ILE A 565 10.41 30.38 26.48
N HIS A 566 10.56 31.30 25.55
CA HIS A 566 11.03 32.66 25.81
C HIS A 566 9.85 33.63 25.66
N TYR A 567 9.54 34.32 26.75
CA TYR A 567 8.45 35.29 26.80
C TYR A 567 8.94 36.71 26.54
N ALA A 568 8.06 37.58 26.06
CA ALA A 568 8.35 38.99 25.78
C ALA A 568 8.79 39.76 27.05
N SER A 569 8.38 39.32 28.24
CA SER A 569 8.87 39.87 29.52
C SER A 569 10.35 39.58 29.82
N GLY A 570 11.01 38.74 29.02
CA GLY A 570 12.38 38.26 29.26
C GLY A 570 12.45 37.05 30.21
N ILE A 571 11.32 36.53 30.66
CA ILE A 571 11.24 35.29 31.45
C ILE A 571 11.36 34.09 30.50
N SER A 572 11.98 33.00 30.99
CA SER A 572 12.02 31.73 30.27
C SER A 572 11.48 30.58 31.11
N SER A 573 10.65 29.72 30.52
CA SER A 573 10.12 28.51 31.18
C SER A 573 10.59 27.25 30.46
N ARG A 574 11.06 26.26 31.23
CA ARG A 574 11.43 24.94 30.69
C ARG A 574 10.21 24.05 30.56
N THR A 575 10.11 23.36 29.43
CA THR A 575 9.05 22.40 29.14
C THR A 575 9.56 21.31 28.19
N LYS A 576 8.66 20.58 27.55
CA LYS A 576 8.92 19.64 26.47
C LYS A 576 7.84 19.76 25.40
N THR A 577 8.18 19.38 24.18
CA THR A 577 7.20 19.21 23.11
C THR A 577 6.33 17.98 23.37
N SER A 578 5.06 18.06 23.02
CA SER A 578 4.16 16.90 22.90
C SER A 578 4.13 16.43 21.43
N ASP A 579 4.10 17.38 20.49
CA ASP A 579 4.24 17.12 19.05
C ASP A 579 5.01 18.23 18.32
N LEU A 580 5.57 17.89 17.15
CA LEU A 580 6.26 18.82 16.25
C LEU A 580 5.82 18.63 14.80
N SER A 581 5.80 19.72 14.03
CA SER A 581 5.65 19.72 12.58
C SER A 581 6.56 20.76 11.95
N MET A 582 6.63 20.79 10.62
CA MET A 582 7.36 21.84 9.90
C MET A 582 6.73 23.24 10.01
N GLY A 583 5.50 23.36 10.54
CA GLY A 583 4.78 24.64 10.67
C GLY A 583 4.45 25.05 12.11
N GLY A 584 4.84 24.27 13.11
CA GLY A 584 4.50 24.57 14.51
C GLY A 584 4.72 23.41 15.46
N ALA A 585 4.56 23.69 16.75
CA ALA A 585 4.74 22.75 17.87
C ALA A 585 3.50 22.72 18.77
N GLN A 586 3.35 21.63 19.53
CA GLN A 586 2.59 21.63 20.78
C GLN A 586 3.58 21.38 21.92
N LEU A 587 3.52 22.20 22.95
CA LEU A 587 4.32 22.08 24.18
C LEU A 587 3.41 21.78 25.35
N ASP A 588 3.94 21.09 26.36
CA ASP A 588 3.26 20.97 27.65
C ASP A 588 3.29 22.36 28.33
N ALA A 589 2.18 22.81 28.91
CA ALA A 589 2.14 24.08 29.63
C ALA A 589 2.84 23.91 31.00
N PRO A 590 3.97 24.59 31.26
CA PRO A 590 4.64 24.48 32.56
C PRO A 590 3.94 25.31 33.65
N ASP A 591 3.26 26.38 33.25
CA ASP A 591 2.53 27.33 34.07
C ASP A 591 1.50 28.10 33.22
N ASN A 592 0.68 28.95 33.86
CA ASN A 592 -0.34 29.76 33.19
C ASN A 592 0.21 31.12 32.68
N ARG A 593 1.53 31.33 32.61
CA ARG A 593 2.10 32.62 32.15
C ARG A 593 1.77 32.89 30.69
N HIS A 594 1.73 31.84 29.89
CA HIS A 594 1.37 31.89 28.49
C HIS A 594 -0.02 32.50 28.21
N GLU A 595 -0.90 32.65 29.21
CA GLU A 595 -2.17 33.36 29.11
C GLU A 595 -2.04 34.89 29.14
N HIS A 596 -0.98 35.40 29.79
CA HIS A 596 -0.81 36.82 30.11
C HIS A 596 0.45 37.44 29.48
N ASP A 597 1.34 36.60 28.96
CA ASP A 597 2.62 37.00 28.38
C ASP A 597 2.81 36.37 26.99
N GLU A 598 3.30 37.16 26.05
CA GLU A 598 3.48 36.72 24.66
C GLU A 598 4.72 35.84 24.55
N ILE A 599 4.61 34.77 23.75
CA ILE A 599 5.73 33.87 23.46
C ILE A 599 6.35 34.31 22.15
N GLU A 600 7.60 34.78 22.19
CA GLU A 600 8.32 35.26 21.01
C GLU A 600 9.08 34.13 20.33
N GLU A 601 9.78 33.31 21.12
CA GLU A 601 10.66 32.27 20.61
C GLU A 601 10.61 31.01 21.48
N ILE A 602 10.96 29.88 20.87
CA ILE A 602 11.23 28.64 21.60
C ILE A 602 12.61 28.10 21.24
N ASP A 603 13.27 27.53 22.24
CA ASP A 603 14.47 26.72 22.04
C ASP A 603 14.11 25.25 22.07
N LEU A 604 14.45 24.51 21.01
CA LEU A 604 14.46 23.05 21.01
C LEU A 604 15.86 22.58 21.42
N LEU A 605 15.95 21.91 22.57
CA LEU A 605 17.20 21.45 23.15
C LEU A 605 17.54 20.05 22.62
N LEU A 606 18.57 19.96 21.79
CA LEU A 606 18.99 18.71 21.17
C LEU A 606 20.40 18.34 21.65
N LYS A 607 20.76 17.07 21.50
CA LYS A 607 22.14 16.63 21.77
C LYS A 607 23.18 17.33 20.88
N SER A 608 22.78 17.74 19.68
CA SER A 608 23.65 18.43 18.72
C SER A 608 23.73 19.94 18.91
N GLY A 609 22.97 20.51 19.85
CA GLY A 609 22.86 21.95 20.07
C GLY A 609 21.41 22.42 20.22
N THR A 610 21.23 23.72 20.33
CA THR A 610 19.91 24.35 20.49
C THR A 610 19.45 24.97 19.17
N ILE A 611 18.18 24.74 18.81
CA ILE A 611 17.53 25.45 17.70
C ILE A 611 16.53 26.43 18.29
N THR A 612 16.79 27.72 18.08
CA THR A 612 15.88 28.81 18.43
C THR A 612 14.95 29.08 17.24
N ILE A 613 13.64 29.09 17.50
CA ILE A 613 12.60 29.23 16.48
C ILE A 613 11.64 30.35 16.91
N PRO A 614 11.43 31.37 16.07
CA PRO A 614 10.40 32.38 16.33
C PRO A 614 9.01 31.75 16.21
N VAL A 615 8.13 32.10 17.14
CA VAL A 615 6.79 31.50 17.22
C VAL A 615 5.69 32.54 17.42
N SER A 616 4.46 32.14 17.13
CA SER A 616 3.26 32.83 17.59
C SER A 616 2.29 31.86 18.23
N LYS A 617 1.67 32.27 19.34
CA LYS A 617 0.67 31.45 20.05
C LYS A 617 -0.61 31.37 19.21
N ILE A 618 -1.07 30.14 18.95
CA ILE A 618 -2.37 29.87 18.32
C ILE A 618 -3.45 29.69 19.38
N SER A 619 -3.18 28.85 20.37
CA SER A 619 -4.08 28.55 21.49
C SER A 619 -3.28 27.97 22.65
N GLY A 620 -3.80 28.04 23.86
CA GLY A 620 -3.24 27.34 25.01
C GLY A 620 -4.32 27.06 26.06
N ASP A 621 -4.10 26.02 26.84
CA ASP A 621 -4.87 25.64 28.03
C ASP A 621 -3.89 25.29 29.17
N GLU A 622 -4.43 24.91 30.34
CA GLU A 622 -3.61 24.58 31.52
C GLU A 622 -2.64 23.39 31.29
N GLU A 623 -2.89 22.55 30.28
CA GLU A 623 -2.06 21.39 29.98
C GLU A 623 -1.12 21.61 28.80
N SER A 624 -1.47 22.47 27.84
CA SER A 624 -0.78 22.54 26.56
C SER A 624 -0.80 23.90 25.88
N ILE A 625 0.29 24.21 25.19
CA ILE A 625 0.48 25.42 24.41
C ILE A 625 0.69 25.04 22.95
N ARG A 626 -0.09 25.64 22.04
CA ARG A 626 0.02 25.42 20.60
C ARG A 626 0.62 26.63 19.91
N LEU A 627 1.74 26.40 19.26
CA LEU A 627 2.56 27.42 18.63
C LEU A 627 2.61 27.22 17.11
N ARG A 628 2.65 28.32 16.38
CA ARG A 628 2.98 28.38 14.95
C ARG A 628 4.42 28.84 14.80
N PHE A 629 5.18 28.25 13.90
CA PHE A 629 6.51 28.76 13.57
C PHE A 629 6.39 29.99 12.66
N GLY A 630 7.19 31.01 12.95
CA GLY A 630 7.39 32.16 12.09
C GLY A 630 8.31 31.85 10.91
N ASP A 631 8.58 32.87 10.10
CA ASP A 631 9.56 32.78 9.03
C ASP A 631 10.96 32.58 9.59
N MET A 632 11.76 31.74 8.91
CA MET A 632 13.11 31.42 9.35
C MET A 632 14.06 31.25 8.16
N PRO A 633 15.36 31.57 8.32
CA PRO A 633 16.36 31.32 7.30
C PRO A 633 16.44 29.83 6.92
N LEU A 634 16.88 29.54 5.68
CA LEU A 634 17.02 28.17 5.17
C LEU A 634 17.96 27.31 6.02
N SER A 635 18.99 27.90 6.64
CA SER A 635 19.89 27.20 7.57
C SER A 635 19.13 26.66 8.80
N ARG A 636 18.30 27.51 9.44
CA ARG A 636 17.45 27.11 10.56
C ARG A 636 16.38 26.11 10.14
N ARG A 637 15.76 26.31 8.96
CA ARG A 637 14.82 25.33 8.43
C ARG A 637 15.46 23.96 8.21
N ARG A 638 16.70 23.90 7.73
CA ARG A 638 17.47 22.64 7.57
C ARG A 638 17.68 21.95 8.91
N GLU A 639 18.00 22.70 9.97
CA GLU A 639 18.12 22.16 11.33
C GLU A 639 16.77 21.60 11.82
N LEU A 640 15.67 22.33 11.57
CA LEU A 640 14.32 21.84 11.91
C LEU A 640 13.98 20.55 11.14
N VAL A 641 14.26 20.48 9.84
CA VAL A 641 14.09 19.25 9.04
C VAL A 641 14.89 18.09 9.65
N ARG A 642 16.13 18.34 10.08
CA ARG A 642 16.99 17.33 10.72
C ARG A 642 16.37 16.73 11.98
N VAL A 643 15.63 17.55 12.74
CA VAL A 643 15.03 17.16 14.02
C VAL A 643 13.65 16.55 13.86
N VAL A 644 12.87 17.02 12.90
CA VAL A 644 11.48 16.57 12.74
C VAL A 644 11.42 15.38 11.80
N LEU A 645 12.05 15.49 10.62
CA LEU A 645 11.83 14.54 9.53
C LEU A 645 13.04 13.65 9.24
N ALA A 646 14.27 14.14 9.45
CA ALA A 646 15.51 13.44 9.09
C ALA A 646 16.22 12.76 10.28
N ARG A 647 15.54 12.56 11.42
CA ARG A 647 16.09 11.75 12.52
C ARG A 647 16.33 10.31 12.07
N ALA A 648 17.35 9.67 12.65
CA ALA A 648 17.70 8.27 12.34
C ALA A 648 16.54 7.29 12.66
N ASP A 649 15.70 7.63 13.63
CA ASP A 649 14.58 6.84 14.13
C ASP A 649 13.21 7.41 13.74
N ALA A 650 13.15 8.45 12.89
CA ALA A 650 11.93 9.21 12.59
C ALA A 650 10.73 8.33 12.18
N TRP A 651 11.01 7.27 11.42
CA TRP A 651 10.00 6.46 10.75
C TRP A 651 9.91 5.04 11.30
N ILE A 652 10.62 4.74 12.39
CA ILE A 652 10.56 3.42 13.04
C ILE A 652 9.23 3.33 13.79
N GLN A 653 8.33 2.50 13.28
CA GLN A 653 7.02 2.26 13.89
C GLN A 653 7.01 0.99 14.74
N PRO A 654 6.20 0.94 15.81
CA PRO A 654 5.94 -0.31 16.50
C PRO A 654 5.25 -1.30 15.56
N GLU A 655 5.51 -2.59 15.75
CA GLU A 655 4.83 -3.62 14.97
C GLU A 655 3.32 -3.60 15.23
N TYR A 656 2.52 -3.72 14.17
CA TYR A 656 1.08 -3.93 14.30
C TYR A 656 0.78 -5.25 15.00
N LYS A 657 -0.40 -5.29 15.63
CA LYS A 657 -0.90 -6.51 16.28
C LYS A 657 -1.14 -7.59 15.23
N GLN A 658 -1.00 -8.83 15.67
CA GLN A 658 -1.34 -9.99 14.85
C GLN A 658 -2.84 -9.98 14.54
N ASP A 659 -3.19 -10.12 13.26
CA ASP A 659 -4.56 -10.22 12.80
C ASP A 659 -5.34 -11.36 13.49
N ASN A 660 -6.63 -11.13 13.67
CA ASN A 660 -7.61 -12.14 14.01
C ASN A 660 -8.78 -12.01 13.03
N PRO A 661 -9.01 -13.00 12.15
CA PRO A 661 -10.01 -12.89 11.08
C PRO A 661 -11.41 -12.53 11.59
N LEU A 662 -11.84 -13.06 12.74
CA LEU A 662 -13.16 -12.78 13.31
C LEU A 662 -13.27 -11.33 13.80
N VAL A 663 -12.22 -10.82 14.45
CA VAL A 663 -12.14 -9.41 14.88
C VAL A 663 -12.09 -8.48 13.67
N SER A 664 -11.34 -8.86 12.63
CA SER A 664 -11.26 -8.13 11.37
C SER A 664 -12.65 -8.01 10.72
N LEU A 665 -13.42 -9.11 10.63
CA LEU A 665 -14.79 -9.09 10.11
C LEU A 665 -15.70 -8.18 10.95
N GLY A 666 -15.65 -8.31 12.28
CA GLY A 666 -16.43 -7.45 13.19
C GLY A 666 -16.10 -5.96 13.03
N THR A 667 -14.85 -5.63 12.74
CA THR A 667 -14.39 -4.26 12.50
C THR A 667 -14.99 -3.68 11.22
N ILE A 668 -15.13 -4.48 10.16
CA ILE A 668 -15.79 -4.05 8.91
C ILE A 668 -17.27 -3.78 9.15
N ILE A 669 -17.96 -4.72 9.79
CA ILE A 669 -19.39 -4.57 10.12
C ILE A 669 -19.60 -3.29 10.92
N ARG A 670 -18.77 -3.05 11.94
CA ARG A 670 -18.78 -1.81 12.72
C ARG A 670 -18.55 -0.57 11.86
N THR A 671 -17.61 -0.62 10.92
CA THR A 671 -17.32 0.50 10.00
C THR A 671 -18.54 0.87 9.17
N VAL A 672 -19.27 -0.13 8.67
CA VAL A 672 -20.53 0.08 7.93
C VAL A 672 -21.60 0.72 8.84
N PHE A 673 -21.77 0.22 10.06
CA PHE A 673 -22.73 0.80 11.02
C PHE A 673 -22.37 2.24 11.41
N GLU A 674 -21.09 2.53 11.65
CA GLU A 674 -20.63 3.89 11.98
C GLU A 674 -20.95 4.88 10.86
N LEU A 675 -20.85 4.48 9.59
CA LEU A 675 -21.23 5.34 8.45
C LEU A 675 -22.72 5.73 8.53
N PHE A 676 -23.62 4.75 8.71
CA PHE A 676 -25.05 5.00 8.78
C PHE A 676 -25.43 5.81 10.04
N TRP A 677 -24.81 5.50 11.17
CA TRP A 677 -25.04 6.20 12.44
C TRP A 677 -24.58 7.67 12.40
N LEU A 678 -23.37 7.94 11.89
CA LEU A 678 -22.86 9.29 11.72
C LEU A 678 -23.73 10.09 10.75
N THR A 679 -24.14 9.48 9.63
CA THR A 679 -25.04 10.14 8.67
C THR A 679 -26.40 10.47 9.29
N TRP A 680 -26.94 9.59 10.14
CA TRP A 680 -28.17 9.84 10.87
C TRP A 680 -28.02 10.95 11.92
N LYS A 681 -26.90 10.94 12.67
CA LYS A 681 -26.58 11.97 13.67
C LYS A 681 -26.39 13.34 13.02
N ASP A 682 -25.63 13.43 11.92
CA ASP A 682 -25.41 14.68 11.18
C ASP A 682 -26.73 15.22 10.62
N ARG A 683 -27.61 14.35 10.09
CA ARG A 683 -28.96 14.75 9.66
C ARG A 683 -29.82 15.24 10.82
N ARG A 684 -29.69 14.65 12.00
CA ARG A 684 -30.41 15.06 13.21
C ARG A 684 -29.89 16.38 13.77
N GLU A 685 -28.58 16.60 13.77
CA GLU A 685 -27.95 17.86 14.18
C GLU A 685 -28.23 18.98 13.19
N LYS A 686 -28.21 18.70 11.87
CA LYS A 686 -28.64 19.63 10.84
C LYS A 686 -30.12 20.00 11.00
N ARG A 687 -31.02 19.02 11.19
CA ARG A 687 -32.43 19.30 11.51
C ARG A 687 -32.61 20.10 12.80
N LYS A 688 -31.76 19.91 13.81
CA LYS A 688 -31.78 20.72 15.04
C LYS A 688 -31.31 22.15 14.81
N ARG A 689 -30.30 22.37 13.96
CA ARG A 689 -29.85 23.71 13.54
C ARG A 689 -30.89 24.41 12.68
N ASP A 690 -31.50 23.70 11.73
CA ASP A 690 -32.53 24.24 10.84
C ASP A 690 -33.85 24.53 11.58
N ASN A 691 -34.11 23.84 12.71
CA ASN A 691 -35.28 24.05 13.56
C ASN A 691 -35.03 24.97 14.77
N GLN A 692 -33.86 25.60 14.90
CA GLN A 692 -33.68 26.67 15.89
C GLN A 692 -34.37 27.94 15.34
N PRO A 693 -35.35 28.53 16.06
CA PRO A 693 -35.90 29.81 15.66
C PRO A 693 -34.76 30.83 15.63
N ALA A 694 -34.63 31.59 14.54
CA ALA A 694 -33.77 32.75 14.50
C ALA A 694 -34.13 33.63 15.70
N ALA A 695 -33.18 33.80 16.64
CA ALA A 695 -33.37 34.72 17.75
C ALA A 695 -33.64 36.10 17.14
N LYS A 696 -34.87 36.59 17.33
CA LYS A 696 -35.21 37.98 17.05
C LYS A 696 -34.30 38.84 17.91
N GLU A 697 -33.47 39.65 17.25
CA GLU A 697 -32.95 40.87 17.84
C GLU A 697 -34.17 41.76 18.16
N ASP A 698 -34.66 41.70 19.40
CA ASP A 698 -35.58 42.70 19.91
C ASP A 698 -34.77 43.96 20.22
N SER A 699 -34.82 44.89 19.27
CA SER A 699 -34.64 46.31 19.50
C SER A 699 -35.83 46.86 20.31
N ALA A 700 -35.64 47.24 21.57
CA ALA A 700 -36.49 48.22 22.25
C ALA A 700 -35.86 48.75 23.55
N ALA A 701 -35.71 50.08 23.59
CA ALA A 701 -35.48 51.00 24.71
C ALA A 701 -34.09 51.07 25.34
#